data_AF-A0A0P7W170-F1
#
_entry.id   AF-A0A0P7W170-F1
#
_cell.length_a   1.000
_cell.length_b   1.000
_cell.length_c   1.000
_cell.angle_alpha   90.00
_cell.angle_beta   90.00
_cell.angle_gamma   90.00
#
_symmetry.space_group_name_H-M   'P 1'
#
loop_
_entity.id
_entity.type
_entity.pdbx_description
1 polymer ?
#
loop_
_entity_poly.entity_id
_entity_poly.type
_entity_poly.pdbx_seq_one_letter_code
_entity_poly.pdbx_strand_id
1 'polypeptide(L)'
;MRDPVDLALGAIPVRARGDDGGEGSPLDPAEHGVVAAVEHLLHRPAHRGEVFRAAEQVAARRKDGVGFDLVAAQQDRIARPFGGGTGHRLARTGAAVPGDEQAAGGFGLAHAGGLPVAPVDCQSPRPVARGRAGVALRPMATRSLPPRPPAGIARSCVLGVTRSLSGRAWHWRGGNMELGGAPGLNEGILAQLLMTRGVPAEDVARHARPTLRAFLPDPSEFRDMDRAAERIAAAVLSGEKVTIYGDYDVDGATSAALMIELLRALGSNADYYIPDRLLEGYGPSGEALVKLAEAGSSLIVTVDCGAMAHEALAMAKAAGVDVIVVDHHKCSAELPAAAALVNPNRLDEGDLAAAHGHLAAVGVAFLLAVAVVRTLRAQGFFGGGRSEPDLMALLDLVALGTVADVAALHGLNRAFVAQGLKVLARRQRIGMAALIDASRITRAPAASDLGFALGPRINAGGRIGESTLGVRLLTTTDPEEARAIAEQLSRLNEERRAIEAAVQEAAEAQLSGQHNMAVHVLAGTGWHPGVIGIVAGRIKEKTGKPAIVIAQDEAEGAGKGSGRSISGVDLGAAIIAARDAGLLVAGGGHAMAAGLTIPNDRLSAFTEFLEARLARDVEKARAGQVMALDLSLAPGGLTPELCETLEAAGPYGVGWPAPRVAVGAVRIVKADIVGKDHLRLIASGNDGRSFKAIAFRAGETEMAQTLLHRHQGRRFHLAGRVKLDDWGARPAAELHLEDAAFAD
;
A
#
# COMPACT_ATOMS: atom_id res chain seq x y z
N MET A 1 -41.93 -9.14 39.70
CA MET A 1 -41.59 -10.46 39.13
C MET A 1 -41.36 -10.27 37.64
N ARG A 2 -40.48 -11.07 37.02
CA ARG A 2 -39.75 -10.83 35.76
C ARG A 2 -40.61 -10.55 34.50
N ASP A 3 -40.04 -9.75 33.59
CA ASP A 3 -40.37 -9.38 32.19
C ASP A 3 -40.61 -10.60 31.24
N PRO A 4 -41.00 -10.51 29.92
CA PRO A 4 -41.32 -9.37 29.02
C PRO A 4 -42.46 -9.60 27.96
N VAL A 5 -42.64 -8.64 27.03
CA VAL A 5 -43.01 -8.75 25.57
C VAL A 5 -44.31 -8.08 25.06
N ASP A 6 -44.11 -7.10 24.17
CA ASP A 6 -44.87 -6.52 23.04
C ASP A 6 -46.37 -6.13 23.13
N LEU A 7 -46.65 -4.84 22.83
CA LEU A 7 -47.36 -4.40 21.59
C LEU A 7 -47.73 -2.89 21.60
N ALA A 8 -47.38 -2.24 20.48
CA ALA A 8 -48.23 -1.35 19.67
C ALA A 8 -48.62 0.09 20.12
N LEU A 9 -48.28 1.03 19.20
CA LEU A 9 -49.14 2.06 18.60
C LEU A 9 -49.65 3.26 19.45
N GLY A 10 -49.06 4.43 19.15
CA GLY A 10 -49.78 5.55 18.49
C GLY A 10 -50.54 6.57 19.35
N ALA A 11 -50.17 7.86 19.21
CA ALA A 11 -51.02 9.01 18.80
C ALA A 11 -50.59 10.39 19.40
N ILE A 12 -50.10 11.29 18.53
CA ILE A 12 -50.63 12.64 18.12
C ILE A 12 -51.24 13.53 19.27
N PRO A 13 -50.92 14.86 19.42
CA PRO A 13 -51.26 15.88 18.41
C PRO A 13 -50.41 17.16 18.22
N VAL A 14 -50.64 17.73 17.03
CA VAL A 14 -50.26 19.03 16.47
C VAL A 14 -50.98 20.21 17.15
N ARG A 15 -50.34 21.39 17.21
CA ARG A 15 -51.03 22.69 17.19
C ARG A 15 -50.33 23.71 16.29
N ALA A 16 -51.17 24.54 15.68
CA ALA A 16 -51.02 25.23 14.40
C ALA A 16 -50.59 26.71 14.47
N ARG A 17 -50.08 27.20 13.33
CA ARG A 17 -50.19 28.54 12.68
C ARG A 17 -48.86 28.86 11.97
N GLY A 18 -48.75 29.30 10.72
CA GLY A 18 -49.69 29.60 9.63
C GLY A 18 -48.84 30.11 8.44
N ASP A 19 -49.27 29.79 7.22
CA ASP A 19 -48.99 30.37 5.89
C ASP A 19 -47.64 31.08 5.61
N ASP A 20 -46.81 30.49 4.73
CA ASP A 20 -46.77 30.87 3.29
C ASP A 20 -45.56 30.22 2.56
N GLY A 21 -45.83 29.56 1.43
CA GLY A 21 -44.86 29.27 0.35
C GLY A 21 -43.79 28.19 0.58
N GLY A 22 -44.06 26.95 0.14
CA GLY A 22 -43.05 25.89 0.10
C GLY A 22 -43.32 24.86 -0.99
N GLU A 23 -42.65 25.00 -2.13
CA GLU A 23 -42.48 23.94 -3.12
C GLU A 23 -41.78 22.75 -2.46
N GLY A 24 -42.35 21.55 -2.64
CA GLY A 24 -41.72 20.31 -2.18
C GLY A 24 -40.34 20.14 -2.81
N SER A 25 -39.34 19.85 -1.98
CA SER A 25 -37.97 19.63 -2.43
C SER A 25 -37.91 18.45 -3.43
N PRO A 26 -37.35 18.64 -4.63
CA PRO A 26 -37.11 17.53 -5.54
C PRO A 26 -36.00 16.63 -4.99
N LEU A 27 -36.14 15.33 -5.26
CA LEU A 27 -35.18 14.28 -4.98
C LEU A 27 -33.78 14.65 -5.51
N ASP A 28 -32.75 14.36 -4.72
CA ASP A 28 -31.34 14.70 -4.97
C ASP A 28 -30.78 13.97 -6.22
N PRO A 29 -30.31 14.70 -7.25
CA PRO A 29 -29.66 14.13 -8.44
C PRO A 29 -28.21 13.66 -8.24
N ALA A 30 -27.67 13.64 -7.01
CA ALA A 30 -26.24 13.44 -6.72
C ALA A 30 -25.64 12.04 -7.00
N GLU A 31 -26.35 11.09 -7.62
CA GLU A 31 -25.81 9.73 -7.86
C GLU A 31 -25.72 9.29 -9.33
N HIS A 32 -25.97 10.17 -10.31
CA HIS A 32 -25.80 9.84 -11.74
C HIS A 32 -24.68 10.61 -12.47
N GLY A 33 -23.81 11.30 -11.74
CA GLY A 33 -23.02 12.40 -12.30
C GLY A 33 -21.50 12.24 -12.40
N VAL A 34 -20.91 11.04 -12.34
CA VAL A 34 -19.44 10.93 -12.52
C VAL A 34 -19.04 11.11 -14.00
N VAL A 35 -19.89 10.70 -14.95
CA VAL A 35 -19.68 10.97 -16.39
C VAL A 35 -19.88 12.46 -16.71
N ALA A 36 -20.93 13.10 -16.17
CA ALA A 36 -21.20 14.52 -16.38
C ALA A 36 -20.23 15.47 -15.63
N ALA A 37 -19.65 15.03 -14.50
CA ALA A 37 -18.63 15.81 -13.80
C ALA A 37 -17.30 15.89 -14.57
N VAL A 38 -17.02 14.87 -15.40
CA VAL A 38 -15.89 14.85 -16.34
C VAL A 38 -16.19 15.71 -17.57
N GLU A 39 -17.46 15.80 -18.03
CA GLU A 39 -17.85 16.70 -19.13
C GLU A 39 -17.55 18.18 -18.85
N HIS A 40 -17.72 18.64 -17.61
CA HIS A 40 -17.51 20.06 -17.27
C HIS A 40 -16.01 20.46 -17.23
N LEU A 41 -15.09 19.50 -17.14
CA LEU A 41 -13.63 19.72 -17.17
C LEU A 41 -13.08 19.81 -18.61
N LEU A 42 -13.84 19.37 -19.62
CA LEU A 42 -13.33 19.13 -20.98
C LEU A 42 -13.73 20.19 -22.04
N HIS A 43 -14.27 21.35 -21.64
CA HIS A 43 -14.59 22.42 -22.60
C HIS A 43 -14.05 23.80 -22.23
N ARG A 44 -12.86 24.11 -22.76
CA ARG A 44 -12.49 25.42 -23.35
C ARG A 44 -11.55 25.13 -24.54
N PRO A 45 -11.48 25.93 -25.64
CA PRO A 45 -12.10 27.25 -25.88
C PRO A 45 -12.68 27.47 -27.32
N ALA A 46 -13.17 28.70 -27.55
CA ALA A 46 -13.35 29.42 -28.82
C ALA A 46 -14.64 29.20 -29.66
N HIS A 47 -15.23 30.36 -29.97
CA HIS A 47 -16.31 30.66 -30.91
C HIS A 47 -17.78 30.55 -30.43
N ARG A 48 -18.32 31.77 -30.22
CA ARG A 48 -19.72 32.18 -30.15
C ARG A 48 -20.58 31.60 -31.27
N GLY A 49 -21.84 31.31 -30.92
CA GLY A 49 -22.97 31.49 -31.84
C GLY A 49 -23.97 30.34 -31.79
N GLU A 50 -25.18 30.67 -31.35
CA GLU A 50 -26.44 29.95 -31.63
C GLU A 50 -26.62 28.58 -30.95
N VAL A 51 -27.41 28.52 -29.88
CA VAL A 51 -28.68 27.75 -29.78
C VAL A 51 -29.38 28.19 -28.48
N PHE A 52 -30.19 29.25 -28.56
CA PHE A 52 -31.33 29.45 -27.64
C PHE A 52 -32.56 29.55 -28.52
N ARG A 53 -33.34 28.47 -28.59
CA ARG A 53 -34.79 28.49 -28.87
C ARG A 53 -35.34 27.07 -28.74
N ALA A 54 -36.19 26.91 -27.72
CA ALA A 54 -37.39 26.07 -27.67
C ALA A 54 -37.51 25.34 -26.32
N ALA A 55 -37.82 26.10 -25.28
CA ALA A 55 -38.58 25.60 -24.15
C ALA A 55 -39.96 26.26 -24.25
N GLU A 56 -40.93 25.55 -24.83
CA GLU A 56 -42.36 25.74 -24.59
C GLU A 56 -43.13 24.67 -25.38
N GLN A 57 -43.75 23.74 -24.64
CA GLN A 57 -44.90 22.87 -24.96
C GLN A 57 -44.69 21.41 -24.53
N VAL A 58 -44.83 21.12 -23.23
CA VAL A 58 -45.52 19.90 -22.78
C VAL A 58 -46.23 20.19 -21.44
N ALA A 59 -47.41 20.80 -21.52
CA ALA A 59 -48.37 20.82 -20.43
C ALA A 59 -49.79 20.83 -21.02
N ALA A 60 -50.21 19.73 -21.65
CA ALA A 60 -51.62 19.41 -21.88
C ALA A 60 -51.80 17.97 -22.38
N ARG A 61 -52.86 17.31 -21.87
CA ARG A 61 -53.49 16.02 -22.30
C ARG A 61 -52.92 14.78 -21.59
N ARG A 62 -53.39 14.43 -20.38
CA ARG A 62 -54.64 13.70 -20.00
C ARG A 62 -54.87 12.35 -20.70
N LYS A 63 -54.97 11.34 -19.82
CA LYS A 63 -56.01 10.28 -19.73
C LYS A 63 -56.00 9.13 -20.74
N ASP A 64 -55.98 7.92 -20.15
CA ASP A 64 -56.72 6.67 -20.44
C ASP A 64 -55.74 5.48 -20.26
N GLY A 65 -55.92 4.44 -19.44
CA GLY A 65 -57.05 3.98 -18.64
C GLY A 65 -57.60 2.64 -19.14
N VAL A 66 -56.89 1.51 -19.01
CA VAL A 66 -57.37 0.08 -18.99
C VAL A 66 -56.18 -0.78 -18.46
N GLY A 67 -56.25 -1.79 -17.60
CA GLY A 67 -57.31 -2.53 -16.92
C GLY A 67 -56.86 -4.00 -16.72
N PHE A 68 -57.08 -4.55 -15.51
CA PHE A 68 -57.09 -5.98 -15.11
C PHE A 68 -55.78 -6.80 -15.18
N ASP A 69 -55.52 -7.85 -14.42
CA ASP A 69 -55.86 -8.40 -13.09
C ASP A 69 -55.14 -9.77 -13.08
N LEU A 70 -54.50 -10.18 -11.98
CA LEU A 70 -54.56 -11.57 -11.51
C LEU A 70 -53.92 -11.71 -10.13
N VAL A 71 -54.79 -12.14 -9.22
CA VAL A 71 -54.64 -12.30 -7.78
C VAL A 71 -53.98 -13.64 -7.44
N ALA A 72 -53.20 -13.57 -6.35
CA ALA A 72 -52.82 -14.56 -5.33
C ALA A 72 -53.34 -16.02 -5.38
N ALA A 73 -52.53 -16.93 -4.83
CA ALA A 73 -52.82 -17.71 -3.61
C ALA A 73 -51.75 -18.82 -3.40
N GLN A 74 -51.07 -18.86 -2.25
CA GLN A 74 -51.22 -19.85 -1.15
C GLN A 74 -50.56 -21.23 -1.41
N GLN A 75 -50.03 -22.00 -0.45
CA GLN A 75 -49.61 -21.90 0.95
C GLN A 75 -49.00 -23.28 1.29
N ASP A 76 -48.04 -23.31 2.21
CA ASP A 76 -47.71 -24.34 3.21
C ASP A 76 -47.83 -25.87 2.93
N ARG A 77 -46.76 -26.61 3.28
CA ARG A 77 -46.73 -27.48 4.48
C ARG A 77 -45.39 -28.23 4.70
N ILE A 78 -44.76 -27.94 5.85
CA ILE A 78 -44.32 -28.84 6.95
C ILE A 78 -43.59 -30.17 6.61
N ALA A 79 -42.32 -30.33 7.07
CA ALA A 79 -41.87 -31.33 8.08
C ALA A 79 -40.33 -31.57 8.08
N ARG A 80 -39.68 -31.35 9.24
CA ARG A 80 -38.47 -32.07 9.74
C ARG A 80 -38.96 -33.22 10.67
N PRO A 81 -38.17 -34.17 11.25
CA PRO A 81 -36.72 -34.17 11.56
C PRO A 81 -36.00 -35.57 11.51
N PHE A 82 -34.88 -35.70 12.25
CA PHE A 82 -33.97 -36.83 12.56
C PHE A 82 -32.62 -36.77 11.80
N GLY A 83 -31.43 -36.87 12.40
CA GLY A 83 -31.02 -37.13 13.78
C GLY A 83 -29.90 -38.18 13.85
N GLY A 84 -28.68 -37.76 14.21
CA GLY A 84 -27.72 -38.50 15.06
C GLY A 84 -26.89 -39.68 14.50
N GLY A 85 -25.64 -39.80 15.01
CA GLY A 85 -24.89 -41.05 15.15
C GLY A 85 -23.61 -41.17 14.30
N THR A 86 -22.42 -40.76 14.79
CA THR A 86 -21.39 -41.56 15.53
C THR A 86 -20.56 -42.57 14.72
N GLY A 87 -19.25 -42.28 14.60
CA GLY A 87 -18.16 -43.12 15.13
C GLY A 87 -17.60 -44.30 14.32
N HIS A 88 -16.29 -44.24 14.01
CA HIS A 88 -15.22 -45.29 14.06
C HIS A 88 -14.12 -44.92 13.03
N ARG A 89 -12.91 -44.47 13.38
CA ARG A 89 -11.71 -45.07 14.01
C ARG A 89 -11.03 -46.23 13.23
N LEU A 90 -9.78 -45.95 12.83
CA LEU A 90 -8.60 -46.81 12.59
C LEU A 90 -8.51 -47.66 11.31
N ALA A 91 -7.47 -47.42 10.49
CA ALA A 91 -6.29 -48.29 10.42
C ALA A 91 -5.14 -47.63 9.62
N ARG A 92 -3.92 -47.80 10.14
CA ARG A 92 -2.63 -47.54 9.50
C ARG A 92 -2.19 -48.76 8.70
N THR A 93 -1.56 -48.54 7.54
CA THR A 93 -0.45 -49.32 6.95
C THR A 93 0.18 -48.38 5.89
N GLY A 94 1.50 -48.18 5.73
CA GLY A 94 2.67 -48.93 6.15
C GLY A 94 3.26 -49.70 4.97
N ALA A 95 4.47 -49.29 4.52
CA ALA A 95 5.38 -49.93 3.56
C ALA A 95 5.03 -49.80 2.06
N ALA A 96 5.96 -49.85 1.10
CA ALA A 96 7.40 -49.62 1.00
C ALA A 96 7.74 -49.84 -0.49
N VAL A 97 8.83 -49.22 -0.93
CA VAL A 97 9.48 -49.34 -2.25
C VAL A 97 9.95 -50.78 -2.52
N PRO A 98 10.13 -51.16 -3.80
CA PRO A 98 11.40 -51.73 -4.22
C PRO A 98 12.01 -50.97 -5.41
N GLY A 99 13.33 -50.82 -5.38
CA GLY A 99 14.15 -50.16 -6.39
C GLY A 99 14.82 -51.13 -7.35
N ASP A 100 16.00 -50.68 -7.80
CA ASP A 100 17.04 -51.32 -8.63
C ASP A 100 16.80 -51.24 -10.16
N GLU A 101 17.78 -50.98 -11.03
CA GLU A 101 19.24 -50.79 -10.90
C GLU A 101 19.83 -50.21 -12.20
N GLN A 102 20.88 -49.39 -12.06
CA GLN A 102 22.14 -49.31 -12.82
C GLN A 102 22.25 -49.48 -14.37
N ALA A 103 22.86 -48.48 -15.01
CA ALA A 103 24.06 -48.56 -15.91
C ALA A 103 24.53 -47.11 -16.21
N ALA A 104 25.71 -46.59 -15.83
CA ALA A 104 27.11 -46.96 -16.08
C ALA A 104 27.62 -46.68 -17.52
N GLY A 105 28.50 -45.67 -17.63
CA GLY A 105 29.36 -45.32 -18.79
C GLY A 105 29.39 -43.79 -19.04
N GLY A 106 30.48 -43.03 -19.02
CA GLY A 106 31.91 -43.33 -19.03
C GLY A 106 32.63 -42.50 -20.12
N PHE A 107 33.22 -41.37 -19.73
CA PHE A 107 34.35 -40.61 -20.32
C PHE A 107 34.35 -40.10 -21.78
N GLY A 108 34.74 -38.82 -21.94
CA GLY A 108 35.21 -38.24 -23.21
C GLY A 108 35.54 -36.75 -23.12
N LEU A 109 36.73 -36.40 -22.60
CA LEU A 109 37.37 -35.08 -22.70
C LEU A 109 37.83 -34.82 -24.15
N ALA A 110 37.61 -33.60 -24.66
CA ALA A 110 38.30 -33.08 -25.84
C ALA A 110 38.61 -31.58 -25.71
N HIS A 111 39.92 -31.29 -25.68
CA HIS A 111 40.54 -29.98 -25.87
C HIS A 111 40.56 -29.59 -27.35
N ALA A 112 40.49 -28.28 -27.61
CA ALA A 112 41.17 -27.47 -28.66
C ALA A 112 40.21 -26.35 -29.14
N GLY A 113 40.61 -25.10 -29.37
CA GLY A 113 41.92 -24.46 -29.36
C GLY A 113 41.73 -22.95 -29.52
N GLY A 114 42.63 -22.17 -28.94
CA GLY A 114 42.70 -20.73 -29.11
C GLY A 114 43.41 -20.34 -30.40
N LEU A 115 43.08 -19.14 -30.90
CA LEU A 115 43.90 -18.37 -31.82
C LEU A 115 44.00 -16.91 -31.34
N PRO A 116 45.11 -16.21 -31.64
CA PRO A 116 45.58 -15.08 -30.85
C PRO A 116 45.11 -13.73 -31.41
N VAL A 117 44.94 -12.74 -30.53
CA VAL A 117 44.77 -11.33 -30.89
C VAL A 117 46.00 -10.55 -30.40
N ALA A 118 46.62 -9.82 -31.32
CA ALA A 118 47.85 -9.06 -31.15
C ALA A 118 47.68 -7.81 -30.24
N PRO A 119 48.77 -7.32 -29.61
CA PRO A 119 48.71 -6.15 -28.73
C PRO A 119 48.79 -4.85 -29.55
N VAL A 120 47.91 -3.89 -29.24
CA VAL A 120 48.03 -2.52 -29.73
C VAL A 120 48.23 -1.60 -28.53
N ASP A 121 49.42 -1.00 -28.50
CA ASP A 121 49.82 0.13 -27.66
C ASP A 121 48.86 1.31 -27.84
N CYS A 122 48.30 1.80 -26.73
CA CYS A 122 47.65 3.11 -26.69
C CYS A 122 48.45 4.05 -25.79
N GLN A 123 49.33 4.80 -26.45
CA GLN A 123 49.98 5.99 -25.93
C GLN A 123 48.94 7.04 -25.51
N SER A 124 49.21 7.70 -24.39
CA SER A 124 48.47 8.85 -23.89
C SER A 124 48.71 10.08 -24.76
N PRO A 125 47.68 10.84 -25.18
CA PRO A 125 47.88 12.17 -25.74
C PRO A 125 47.69 13.26 -24.68
N ARG A 126 48.67 14.18 -24.67
CA ARG A 126 48.66 15.49 -24.00
C ARG A 126 47.55 16.41 -24.54
N PRO A 127 47.13 17.45 -23.80
CA PRO A 127 45.95 18.25 -24.13
C PRO A 127 46.25 19.27 -25.24
N VAL A 128 45.31 19.40 -26.18
CA VAL A 128 45.32 20.45 -27.21
C VAL A 128 44.40 21.59 -26.76
N ALA A 129 44.97 22.79 -26.68
CA ALA A 129 44.24 24.03 -26.52
C ALA A 129 43.85 24.61 -27.88
N ARG A 130 42.57 25.01 -28.04
CA ARG A 130 42.06 26.28 -28.63
C ARG A 130 40.61 26.12 -29.10
N GLY A 131 39.82 27.19 -28.92
CA GLY A 131 38.67 27.49 -29.78
C GLY A 131 37.42 27.92 -29.04
N ARG A 132 37.35 29.20 -28.64
CA ARG A 132 36.08 29.86 -28.27
C ARG A 132 35.20 30.00 -29.52
N ALA A 133 34.02 29.41 -29.50
CA ALA A 133 32.88 29.86 -30.29
C ALA A 133 31.64 29.79 -29.39
N GLY A 134 31.07 30.97 -29.10
CA GLY A 134 29.94 31.11 -28.18
C GLY A 134 28.64 30.63 -28.82
N VAL A 135 27.98 29.70 -28.13
CA VAL A 135 26.55 29.43 -28.29
C VAL A 135 25.91 29.81 -26.96
N ALA A 136 25.02 30.80 -27.00
CA ALA A 136 24.31 31.30 -25.83
C ALA A 136 23.32 30.22 -25.33
N LEU A 137 23.72 29.48 -24.31
CA LEU A 137 22.82 28.63 -23.53
C LEU A 137 22.01 29.53 -22.59
N ARG A 138 20.68 29.52 -22.74
CA ARG A 138 19.74 30.03 -21.74
C ARG A 138 20.01 29.31 -20.40
N PRO A 139 19.99 30.01 -19.24
CA PRO A 139 20.19 29.35 -17.97
C PRO A 139 19.04 28.38 -17.70
N MET A 140 19.35 27.10 -17.50
CA MET A 140 18.42 26.12 -16.96
C MET A 140 17.95 26.62 -15.60
N ALA A 141 16.63 26.71 -15.43
CA ALA A 141 16.02 26.96 -14.13
C ALA A 141 16.48 25.87 -13.16
N THR A 142 17.28 26.25 -12.17
CA THR A 142 17.64 25.40 -11.04
C THR A 142 16.35 24.96 -10.36
N ARG A 143 16.05 23.65 -10.41
CA ARG A 143 15.01 22.99 -9.61
C ARG A 143 15.11 23.49 -8.17
N SER A 144 14.15 24.30 -7.74
CA SER A 144 14.02 24.70 -6.35
C SER A 144 13.64 23.47 -5.53
N LEU A 145 14.61 22.90 -4.83
CA LEU A 145 14.33 22.13 -3.62
C LEU A 145 13.39 22.95 -2.73
N PRO A 146 12.44 22.32 -2.00
CA PRO A 146 11.68 23.05 -1.00
C PRO A 146 12.67 23.81 -0.08
N PRO A 147 12.38 25.06 0.30
CA PRO A 147 13.31 25.85 1.08
C PRO A 147 13.69 25.05 2.33
N ARG A 148 15.00 24.81 2.50
CA ARG A 148 15.53 24.36 3.79
C ARG A 148 14.98 25.34 4.83
N PRO A 149 14.37 24.86 5.93
CA PRO A 149 13.96 25.75 7.00
C PRO A 149 15.20 26.55 7.43
N PRO A 150 15.04 27.85 7.76
CA PRO A 150 16.16 28.71 8.09
C PRO A 150 17.01 28.05 9.19
N ALA A 151 18.31 27.96 8.93
CA ALA A 151 19.27 27.52 9.93
C ALA A 151 19.25 28.53 11.08
N GLY A 152 18.73 28.14 12.25
CA GLY A 152 18.84 28.98 13.45
C GLY A 152 17.62 29.07 14.37
N ILE A 153 16.49 28.41 14.08
CA ILE A 153 15.45 28.21 15.11
C ILE A 153 15.66 26.80 15.66
N ALA A 154 16.24 26.68 16.86
CA ALA A 154 16.20 25.44 17.61
C ALA A 154 14.74 24.99 17.67
N ARG A 155 14.37 23.91 16.98
CA ARG A 155 13.01 23.39 17.05
C ARG A 155 12.73 23.13 18.53
N SER A 156 11.74 23.83 19.10
CA SER A 156 11.38 23.64 20.49
C SER A 156 10.97 22.18 20.67
N CYS A 157 11.59 21.52 21.65
CA CYS A 157 11.15 20.19 22.03
C CYS A 157 9.76 20.30 22.66
N VAL A 158 8.84 19.45 22.24
CA VAL A 158 7.48 19.41 22.78
C VAL A 158 7.58 19.10 24.27
N LEU A 159 7.00 19.98 25.09
CA LEU A 159 7.07 19.89 26.56
C LEU A 159 8.51 19.85 27.11
N GLY A 160 9.50 20.40 26.38
CA GLY A 160 10.90 20.40 26.79
C GLY A 160 11.60 19.03 26.72
N VAL A 161 10.96 18.01 26.13
CA VAL A 161 11.50 16.64 26.09
C VAL A 161 12.60 16.50 25.03
N THR A 162 13.85 16.74 25.44
CA THR A 162 15.05 16.56 24.61
C THR A 162 15.50 15.10 24.53
N ARG A 163 15.12 14.28 25.51
CA ARG A 163 15.36 12.83 25.54
C ARG A 163 14.30 12.11 26.36
N SER A 164 13.53 11.24 25.71
CA SER A 164 12.51 10.39 26.32
C SER A 164 13.09 9.09 26.90
N LEU A 165 12.26 8.29 27.56
CA LEU A 165 12.59 6.94 28.02
C LEU A 165 12.87 5.95 26.89
N SER A 166 12.52 6.30 25.65
CA SER A 166 12.93 5.55 24.45
C SER A 166 14.17 6.16 23.77
N GLY A 167 14.81 7.16 24.38
CA GLY A 167 16.00 7.83 23.84
C GLY A 167 15.72 8.83 22.71
N ARG A 168 14.46 9.25 22.50
CA ARG A 168 14.05 10.13 21.39
C ARG A 168 13.85 11.57 21.88
N ALA A 169 14.20 12.55 21.06
CA ALA A 169 13.72 13.92 21.25
C ALA A 169 12.27 14.04 20.74
N TRP A 170 11.42 14.81 21.41
CA TRP A 170 10.06 15.06 20.95
C TRP A 170 9.99 16.39 20.21
N HIS A 171 9.66 16.37 18.93
CA HIS A 171 9.55 17.58 18.13
C HIS A 171 8.15 17.74 17.54
N TRP A 172 7.71 18.98 17.38
CA TRP A 172 6.52 19.27 16.58
C TRP A 172 6.72 18.82 15.13
N ARG A 173 5.71 18.17 14.55
CA ARG A 173 5.69 17.85 13.12
C ARG A 173 5.71 19.12 12.27
N GLY A 174 4.97 20.14 12.70
CA GLY A 174 4.96 21.48 12.12
C GLY A 174 4.23 22.48 13.04
N GLY A 175 4.60 23.77 12.97
CA GLY A 175 4.12 24.80 13.91
C GLY A 175 4.58 24.57 15.36
N ASN A 176 4.15 25.42 16.31
CA ASN A 176 4.41 25.22 17.75
C ASN A 176 3.16 24.86 18.58
N MET A 177 1.96 24.80 17.98
CA MET A 177 0.69 24.23 18.51
C MET A 177 0.45 24.24 20.03
N GLU A 178 0.90 25.29 20.73
CA GLU A 178 0.43 25.59 22.07
C GLU A 178 -1.00 26.12 21.94
N LEU A 179 -1.98 25.23 22.16
CA LEU A 179 -3.41 25.58 22.20
C LEU A 179 -3.77 26.31 23.51
N GLY A 180 -3.01 27.34 23.86
CA GLY A 180 -3.23 28.19 25.04
C GLY A 180 -3.37 29.67 24.66
N GLY A 181 -4.61 30.18 24.62
CA GLY A 181 -4.89 31.61 24.78
C GLY A 181 -4.91 32.52 23.53
N ALA A 182 -5.92 32.34 22.65
CA ALA A 182 -6.53 33.30 21.70
C ALA A 182 -5.69 33.91 20.54
N PRO A 183 -6.31 34.44 19.45
CA PRO A 183 -7.66 34.29 18.92
C PRO A 183 -7.68 33.48 17.60
N GLY A 184 -8.48 32.41 17.55
CA GLY A 184 -8.68 31.61 16.34
C GLY A 184 -9.04 30.15 16.60
N LEU A 185 -10.07 29.87 17.40
CA LEU A 185 -10.72 28.55 17.45
C LEU A 185 -11.33 28.11 16.09
N ASN A 186 -11.16 28.92 15.02
CA ASN A 186 -11.81 28.74 13.72
C ASN A 186 -10.99 27.89 12.73
N GLU A 187 -9.70 27.64 12.96
CA GLU A 187 -9.00 26.55 12.26
C GLU A 187 -9.07 25.31 13.16
N GLY A 188 -9.99 24.41 12.83
CA GLY A 188 -10.18 23.16 13.60
C GLY A 188 -8.93 22.29 13.59
N ILE A 189 -8.79 21.42 14.59
CA ILE A 189 -7.69 20.42 14.70
C ILE A 189 -7.43 19.71 13.37
N LEU A 190 -8.49 19.39 12.62
CA LEU A 190 -8.42 18.83 11.29
C LEU A 190 -7.59 19.69 10.32
N ALA A 191 -7.88 20.98 10.19
CA ALA A 191 -7.16 21.89 9.29
C ALA A 191 -5.65 21.90 9.60
N GLN A 192 -5.30 21.97 10.88
CA GLN A 192 -3.90 21.92 11.31
C GLN A 192 -3.22 20.59 10.96
N LEU A 193 -3.90 19.47 11.19
CA LEU A 193 -3.36 18.15 10.84
C LEU A 193 -3.06 18.04 9.35
N LEU A 194 -3.93 18.60 8.50
CA LEU A 194 -3.72 18.64 7.06
C LEU A 194 -2.54 19.55 6.69
N MET A 195 -2.46 20.76 7.25
CA MET A 195 -1.39 21.72 6.95
C MET A 195 0.00 21.22 7.39
N THR A 196 0.09 20.61 8.57
CA THR A 196 1.35 20.02 9.07
C THR A 196 1.84 18.82 8.25
N ARG A 197 0.98 18.28 7.37
CA ARG A 197 1.30 17.22 6.40
C ARG A 197 1.55 17.78 4.99
N GLY A 198 1.68 19.10 4.85
CA GLY A 198 2.06 19.77 3.61
C GLY A 198 0.90 20.26 2.75
N VAL A 199 -0.34 20.25 3.25
CA VAL A 199 -1.49 20.81 2.53
C VAL A 199 -1.45 22.35 2.63
N PRO A 200 -1.46 23.10 1.51
CA PRO A 200 -1.59 24.55 1.53
C PRO A 200 -2.90 24.98 2.21
N ALA A 201 -2.89 26.12 2.91
CA ALA A 201 -4.06 26.60 3.66
C ALA A 201 -5.31 26.74 2.77
N GLU A 202 -5.11 27.18 1.53
CA GLU A 202 -6.12 27.32 0.50
C GLU A 202 -6.72 25.99 0.01
N ASP A 203 -6.03 24.86 0.20
CA ASP A 203 -6.45 23.53 -0.28
C ASP A 203 -6.95 22.60 0.85
N VAL A 204 -6.98 23.09 2.08
CA VAL A 204 -7.44 22.34 3.28
C VAL A 204 -8.84 21.76 3.07
N ALA A 205 -9.78 22.54 2.51
CA ALA A 205 -11.16 22.09 2.29
C ALA A 205 -11.26 20.90 1.32
N ARG A 206 -10.41 20.89 0.28
CA ARG A 206 -10.33 19.79 -0.70
C ARG A 206 -9.74 18.54 -0.05
N HIS A 207 -8.69 18.68 0.75
CA HIS A 207 -8.06 17.57 1.46
C HIS A 207 -8.88 17.04 2.65
N ALA A 208 -9.72 17.86 3.28
CA ALA A 208 -10.64 17.41 4.32
C ALA A 208 -11.71 16.45 3.77
N ARG A 209 -12.05 16.56 2.47
CA ARG A 209 -13.02 15.70 1.79
C ARG A 209 -12.45 15.24 0.45
N PRO A 210 -11.50 14.29 0.45
CA PRO A 210 -10.80 13.91 -0.77
C PRO A 210 -11.75 13.11 -1.69
N THR A 211 -12.21 13.74 -2.77
CA THR A 211 -13.04 13.12 -3.81
C THR A 211 -12.25 12.88 -5.08
N LEU A 212 -12.64 11.89 -5.90
CA LEU A 212 -11.96 11.68 -7.19
C LEU A 212 -12.12 12.88 -8.11
N ARG A 213 -13.31 13.46 -8.22
CA ARG A 213 -13.55 14.66 -9.03
C ARG A 213 -12.56 15.79 -8.72
N ALA A 214 -12.18 15.94 -7.46
CA ALA A 214 -11.26 16.98 -7.05
C ALA A 214 -9.79 16.63 -7.36
N PHE A 215 -9.40 15.36 -7.38
CA PHE A 215 -7.98 14.96 -7.42
C PHE A 215 -7.54 14.22 -8.70
N LEU A 216 -8.47 13.73 -9.50
CA LEU A 216 -8.16 12.99 -10.71
C LEU A 216 -7.59 13.94 -11.78
N PRO A 217 -6.36 13.72 -12.26
CA PRO A 217 -5.82 14.46 -13.39
C PRO A 217 -6.50 14.01 -14.69
N ASP A 218 -6.32 14.79 -15.76
CA ASP A 218 -6.59 14.29 -17.11
C ASP A 218 -5.56 13.16 -17.41
N PRO A 219 -6.01 11.93 -17.73
CA PRO A 219 -5.10 10.85 -18.08
C PRO A 219 -4.16 11.18 -19.26
N SER A 220 -4.57 12.04 -20.19
CA SER A 220 -3.76 12.44 -21.36
C SER A 220 -2.45 13.17 -20.98
N GLU A 221 -2.33 13.62 -19.74
CA GLU A 221 -1.13 14.27 -19.22
C GLU A 221 0.04 13.28 -19.03
N PHE A 222 -0.26 11.98 -18.92
CA PHE A 222 0.73 10.91 -18.80
C PHE A 222 1.17 10.47 -20.18
N ARG A 223 2.49 10.42 -20.42
CA ARG A 223 3.01 10.02 -21.73
C ARG A 223 2.59 8.59 -22.08
N ASP A 224 2.29 8.39 -23.36
CA ASP A 224 1.75 7.16 -23.94
C ASP A 224 0.38 6.71 -23.38
N MET A 225 -0.28 7.46 -22.48
CA MET A 225 -1.60 7.07 -21.96
C MET A 225 -2.63 6.93 -23.08
N ASP A 226 -2.75 7.95 -23.95
CA ASP A 226 -3.71 7.90 -25.05
C ASP A 226 -3.36 6.80 -26.06
N ARG A 227 -2.08 6.59 -26.34
CA ARG A 227 -1.60 5.50 -27.21
C ARG A 227 -1.94 4.11 -26.64
N ALA A 228 -1.77 3.92 -25.33
CA ALA A 228 -2.16 2.70 -24.64
C ALA A 228 -3.68 2.50 -24.68
N ALA A 229 -4.45 3.55 -24.40
CA ALA A 229 -5.91 3.52 -24.41
C ALA A 229 -6.46 3.21 -25.80
N GLU A 230 -5.92 3.82 -26.85
CA GLU A 230 -6.26 3.55 -28.25
C GLU A 230 -5.97 2.10 -28.64
N ARG A 231 -4.80 1.56 -28.24
CA ARG A 231 -4.42 0.19 -28.57
C ARG A 231 -5.30 -0.84 -27.86
N ILE A 232 -5.67 -0.60 -26.60
CA ILE A 232 -6.61 -1.45 -25.87
C ILE A 232 -8.02 -1.32 -26.46
N ALA A 233 -8.48 -0.11 -26.77
CA ALA A 233 -9.77 0.11 -27.42
C ALA A 233 -9.85 -0.61 -28.78
N ALA A 234 -8.77 -0.57 -29.57
CA ALA A 234 -8.68 -1.32 -30.81
C ALA A 234 -8.83 -2.83 -30.57
N ALA A 235 -8.16 -3.39 -29.56
CA ALA A 235 -8.29 -4.81 -29.21
C ALA A 235 -9.72 -5.20 -28.79
N VAL A 236 -10.39 -4.32 -28.02
CA VAL A 236 -11.79 -4.52 -27.61
C VAL A 236 -12.73 -4.50 -28.83
N LEU A 237 -12.52 -3.56 -29.75
CA LEU A 237 -13.34 -3.43 -30.96
C LEU A 237 -13.14 -4.58 -31.95
N SER A 238 -11.91 -5.08 -32.08
CA SER A 238 -11.54 -6.16 -32.99
C SER A 238 -11.76 -7.55 -32.42
N GLY A 239 -12.06 -7.67 -31.12
CA GLY A 239 -12.18 -8.96 -30.43
C GLY A 239 -10.85 -9.70 -30.31
N GLU A 240 -9.75 -8.96 -30.21
CA GLU A 240 -8.40 -9.50 -30.05
C GLU A 240 -8.21 -10.24 -28.71
N LYS A 241 -7.30 -11.22 -28.71
CA LYS A 241 -6.91 -11.93 -27.51
C LYS A 241 -5.90 -11.09 -26.72
N VAL A 242 -6.33 -10.65 -25.54
CA VAL A 242 -5.53 -9.84 -24.60
C VAL A 242 -5.10 -10.70 -23.42
N THR A 243 -3.82 -10.61 -23.04
CA THR A 243 -3.30 -11.21 -21.80
C THR A 243 -2.78 -10.14 -20.86
N ILE A 244 -3.20 -10.20 -19.60
CA ILE A 244 -2.71 -9.32 -18.52
C ILE A 244 -1.57 -10.00 -17.78
N TYR A 245 -0.38 -9.43 -17.86
CA TYR A 245 0.81 -9.92 -17.16
C TYR A 245 0.99 -9.10 -15.87
N GLY A 246 0.74 -9.69 -14.71
CA GLY A 246 0.87 -9.00 -13.41
C GLY A 246 2.05 -9.49 -12.59
N ASP A 247 2.48 -8.69 -11.61
CA ASP A 247 3.38 -9.18 -10.56
C ASP A 247 2.64 -10.05 -9.52
N TYR A 248 3.39 -10.84 -8.75
CA TYR A 248 2.84 -11.80 -7.77
C TYR A 248 2.36 -11.15 -6.46
N ASP A 249 2.66 -9.88 -6.23
CA ASP A 249 2.27 -9.19 -5.01
C ASP A 249 0.86 -8.58 -5.12
N VAL A 250 0.45 -7.82 -4.10
CA VAL A 250 -0.91 -7.28 -4.03
C VAL A 250 -1.15 -6.19 -5.08
N ASP A 251 -0.16 -5.35 -5.41
CA ASP A 251 -0.34 -4.28 -6.38
C ASP A 251 -0.44 -4.87 -7.79
N GLY A 252 0.44 -5.81 -8.13
CA GLY A 252 0.34 -6.61 -9.34
C GLY A 252 -1.00 -7.36 -9.47
N ALA A 253 -1.43 -8.05 -8.40
CA ALA A 253 -2.69 -8.80 -8.43
C ALA A 253 -3.93 -7.91 -8.54
N THR A 254 -3.96 -6.76 -7.85
CA THR A 254 -5.08 -5.81 -7.92
C THR A 254 -5.11 -5.05 -9.25
N SER A 255 -3.95 -4.69 -9.80
CA SER A 255 -3.82 -4.11 -11.13
C SER A 255 -4.30 -5.07 -12.22
N ALA A 256 -3.92 -6.35 -12.12
CA ALA A 256 -4.36 -7.36 -13.05
C ALA A 256 -5.87 -7.57 -12.97
N ALA A 257 -6.41 -7.70 -11.75
CA ALA A 257 -7.84 -7.84 -11.54
C ALA A 257 -8.65 -6.64 -12.08
N LEU A 258 -8.14 -5.42 -11.88
CA LEU A 258 -8.76 -4.19 -12.39
C LEU A 258 -8.89 -4.23 -13.92
N MET A 259 -7.80 -4.58 -14.63
CA MET A 259 -7.81 -4.65 -16.09
C MET A 259 -8.68 -5.79 -16.62
N ILE A 260 -8.65 -6.96 -15.98
CA ILE A 260 -9.48 -8.11 -16.35
C ILE A 260 -10.98 -7.77 -16.21
N GLU A 261 -11.36 -7.14 -15.09
CA GLU A 261 -12.76 -6.74 -14.87
C GLU A 261 -13.22 -5.63 -15.82
N LEU A 262 -12.35 -4.66 -16.11
CA LEU A 262 -12.63 -3.64 -17.10
C LEU A 262 -12.91 -4.27 -18.46
N LEU A 263 -12.01 -5.13 -18.95
CA LEU A 263 -12.17 -5.77 -20.25
C LEU A 263 -13.43 -6.63 -20.30
N ARG A 264 -13.72 -7.37 -19.21
CA ARG A 264 -14.96 -8.16 -19.09
C ARG A 264 -16.21 -7.29 -19.17
N ALA A 265 -16.22 -6.14 -18.50
CA ALA A 265 -17.33 -5.18 -18.56
C ALA A 265 -17.48 -4.54 -19.96
N LEU A 266 -16.40 -4.47 -20.73
CA LEU A 266 -16.40 -4.06 -22.13
C LEU A 266 -16.77 -5.19 -23.11
N GLY A 267 -17.02 -6.42 -22.61
CA GLY A 267 -17.39 -7.57 -23.42
C GLY A 267 -16.20 -8.36 -23.99
N SER A 268 -14.99 -8.13 -23.50
CA SER A 268 -13.77 -8.85 -23.87
C SER A 268 -13.27 -9.71 -22.70
N ASN A 269 -12.92 -10.97 -22.95
CA ASN A 269 -12.25 -11.79 -21.94
C ASN A 269 -10.73 -11.64 -22.09
N ALA A 270 -10.05 -11.45 -20.97
CA ALA A 270 -8.59 -11.42 -20.93
C ALA A 270 -8.06 -12.64 -20.18
N ASP A 271 -7.02 -13.24 -20.74
CA ASP A 271 -6.19 -14.20 -20.02
C ASP A 271 -5.28 -13.44 -19.04
N TYR A 272 -4.64 -14.15 -18.11
CA TYR A 272 -3.64 -13.56 -17.23
C TYR A 272 -2.44 -14.48 -17.03
N TYR A 273 -1.30 -13.86 -16.74
CA TYR A 273 -0.06 -14.53 -16.37
C TYR A 273 0.54 -13.87 -15.13
N ILE A 274 0.89 -14.67 -14.13
CA ILE A 274 1.55 -14.23 -12.89
C ILE A 274 2.78 -15.10 -12.70
N PRO A 275 4.00 -14.53 -12.71
CA PRO A 275 5.24 -15.32 -12.64
C PRO A 275 5.41 -15.98 -11.26
N ASP A 276 6.10 -17.11 -11.25
CA ASP A 276 6.58 -17.70 -9.99
C ASP A 276 7.87 -16.99 -9.54
N ARG A 277 7.81 -16.28 -8.41
CA ARG A 277 8.94 -15.50 -7.88
C ARG A 277 10.18 -16.36 -7.60
N LEU A 278 9.99 -17.59 -7.13
CA LEU A 278 11.10 -18.46 -6.72
C LEU A 278 11.80 -19.06 -7.93
N LEU A 279 11.05 -19.35 -8.99
CA LEU A 279 11.55 -19.99 -10.22
C LEU A 279 12.01 -18.98 -11.27
N GLU A 280 11.21 -17.95 -11.53
CA GLU A 280 11.39 -17.01 -12.64
C GLU A 280 12.01 -15.67 -12.21
N GLY A 281 11.98 -15.35 -10.91
CA GLY A 281 12.48 -14.08 -10.38
C GLY A 281 11.45 -12.95 -10.45
N TYR A 282 11.92 -11.72 -10.66
CA TYR A 282 11.08 -10.51 -10.64
C TYR A 282 10.92 -9.91 -12.03
N GLY A 283 9.69 -9.51 -12.38
CA GLY A 283 9.35 -8.85 -13.64
C GLY A 283 9.09 -9.81 -14.81
N PRO A 284 8.77 -9.27 -16.00
CA PRO A 284 8.47 -10.09 -17.16
C PRO A 284 9.73 -10.73 -17.74
N SER A 285 9.68 -12.04 -17.98
CA SER A 285 10.71 -12.77 -18.70
C SER A 285 10.41 -12.77 -20.20
N GLY A 286 11.46 -12.66 -21.03
CA GLY A 286 11.30 -12.70 -22.49
C GLY A 286 10.69 -14.01 -22.97
N GLU A 287 11.08 -15.13 -22.36
CA GLU A 287 10.51 -16.45 -22.66
C GLU A 287 9.02 -16.52 -22.38
N ALA A 288 8.55 -15.96 -21.25
CA ALA A 288 7.13 -15.95 -20.93
C ALA A 288 6.34 -15.11 -21.93
N LEU A 289 6.83 -13.90 -22.27
CA LEU A 289 6.17 -13.04 -23.25
C LEU A 289 6.08 -13.69 -24.64
N VAL A 290 7.14 -14.37 -25.09
CA VAL A 290 7.15 -15.11 -26.36
C VAL A 290 6.16 -16.27 -26.32
N LYS A 291 6.13 -17.06 -25.23
CA LYS A 291 5.15 -18.15 -25.08
C LYS A 291 3.71 -17.65 -25.11
N LEU A 292 3.43 -16.49 -24.51
CA LEU A 292 2.10 -15.88 -24.54
C LEU A 292 1.70 -15.42 -25.96
N ALA A 293 2.66 -14.94 -26.75
CA ALA A 293 2.48 -14.62 -28.15
C ALA A 293 2.17 -15.89 -28.98
N GLU A 294 2.96 -16.95 -28.78
CA GLU A 294 2.75 -18.26 -29.42
C GLU A 294 1.39 -18.89 -29.05
N ALA A 295 0.90 -18.63 -27.84
CA ALA A 295 -0.44 -19.01 -27.38
C ALA A 295 -1.58 -18.12 -27.95
N GLY A 296 -1.26 -17.22 -28.88
CA GLY A 296 -2.20 -16.43 -29.66
C GLY A 296 -2.55 -15.06 -29.09
N SER A 297 -1.85 -14.57 -28.06
CA SER A 297 -2.08 -13.20 -27.56
C SER A 297 -1.60 -12.19 -28.60
N SER A 298 -2.47 -11.29 -29.06
CA SER A 298 -2.08 -10.18 -29.95
C SER A 298 -1.67 -8.93 -29.18
N LEU A 299 -2.13 -8.83 -27.93
CA LEU A 299 -1.79 -7.75 -27.00
C LEU A 299 -1.50 -8.32 -25.61
N ILE A 300 -0.36 -7.93 -25.05
CA ILE A 300 -0.01 -8.17 -23.65
C ILE A 300 0.00 -6.83 -22.93
N VAL A 301 -0.68 -6.74 -21.78
CA VAL A 301 -0.61 -5.57 -20.90
C VAL A 301 0.12 -5.98 -19.63
N THR A 302 1.34 -5.51 -19.44
CA THR A 302 2.07 -5.70 -18.19
C THR A 302 1.61 -4.67 -17.17
N VAL A 303 1.34 -5.12 -15.95
CA VAL A 303 0.92 -4.26 -14.84
C VAL A 303 1.86 -4.48 -13.66
N ASP A 304 2.26 -3.39 -13.01
CA ASP A 304 3.21 -3.38 -11.89
C ASP A 304 4.59 -3.97 -12.22
N CYS A 305 4.90 -4.06 -13.51
CA CYS A 305 6.18 -4.53 -13.99
C CYS A 305 6.41 -4.14 -15.45
N GLY A 306 7.67 -4.21 -15.88
CA GLY A 306 8.07 -4.07 -17.28
C GLY A 306 8.84 -2.79 -17.62
N ALA A 307 8.85 -1.76 -16.78
CA ALA A 307 9.53 -0.49 -17.09
C ALA A 307 11.04 -0.62 -17.33
N MET A 308 11.66 -1.64 -16.74
CA MET A 308 13.10 -1.94 -16.86
C MET A 308 13.38 -3.22 -17.67
N ALA A 309 12.36 -3.86 -18.24
CA ALA A 309 12.47 -5.17 -18.89
C ALA A 309 12.86 -5.06 -20.38
N HIS A 310 13.95 -4.36 -20.66
CA HIS A 310 14.42 -4.02 -22.02
C HIS A 310 14.54 -5.24 -22.94
N GLU A 311 15.26 -6.27 -22.49
CA GLU A 311 15.51 -7.47 -23.28
C GLU A 311 14.21 -8.27 -23.51
N ALA A 312 13.41 -8.47 -22.45
CA ALA A 312 12.15 -9.20 -22.54
C ALA A 312 11.16 -8.55 -23.52
N LEU A 313 11.04 -7.22 -23.48
CA LEU A 313 10.17 -6.46 -24.37
C LEU A 313 10.69 -6.44 -25.81
N ALA A 314 12.00 -6.41 -26.02
CA ALA A 314 12.60 -6.57 -27.34
C ALA A 314 12.31 -7.97 -27.94
N MET A 315 12.38 -9.03 -27.13
CA MET A 315 12.01 -10.39 -27.55
C MET A 315 10.53 -10.49 -27.93
N ALA A 316 9.63 -9.91 -27.12
CA ALA A 316 8.20 -9.89 -27.40
C ALA A 316 7.89 -9.16 -28.72
N LYS A 317 8.51 -8.00 -28.94
CA LYS A 317 8.39 -7.26 -30.20
C LYS A 317 8.90 -8.07 -31.40
N ALA A 318 10.02 -8.79 -31.25
CA ALA A 318 10.54 -9.67 -32.30
C ALA A 318 9.61 -10.86 -32.59
N ALA A 319 8.87 -11.33 -31.60
CA ALA A 319 7.82 -12.35 -31.76
C ALA A 319 6.50 -11.79 -32.34
N GLY A 320 6.40 -10.49 -32.59
CA GLY A 320 5.27 -9.87 -33.27
C GLY A 320 4.05 -9.59 -32.37
N VAL A 321 4.21 -9.61 -31.05
CA VAL A 321 3.16 -9.23 -30.10
C VAL A 321 3.33 -7.79 -29.63
N ASP A 322 2.23 -7.05 -29.51
CA ASP A 322 2.26 -5.73 -28.89
C ASP A 322 2.28 -5.86 -27.37
N VAL A 323 3.16 -5.11 -26.71
CA VAL A 323 3.20 -5.03 -25.25
C VAL A 323 2.97 -3.60 -24.77
N ILE A 324 1.94 -3.39 -23.96
CA ILE A 324 1.71 -2.15 -23.21
C ILE A 324 2.25 -2.37 -21.80
N VAL A 325 3.03 -1.42 -21.31
CA VAL A 325 3.58 -1.44 -19.95
C VAL A 325 2.87 -0.39 -19.11
N VAL A 326 2.28 -0.81 -18.00
CA VAL A 326 1.65 0.04 -16.98
C VAL A 326 2.38 -0.18 -15.67
N ASP A 327 3.21 0.78 -15.29
CA ASP A 327 4.16 0.60 -14.20
C ASP A 327 4.32 1.91 -13.42
N HIS A 328 4.92 1.82 -12.25
CA HIS A 328 5.26 2.94 -11.38
C HIS A 328 6.72 2.90 -10.90
N HIS A 329 7.49 1.87 -11.24
CA HIS A 329 8.90 1.78 -10.88
C HIS A 329 9.76 2.87 -11.53
N LYS A 330 10.95 3.10 -10.98
CA LYS A 330 11.92 4.04 -11.57
C LYS A 330 12.37 3.58 -12.95
N CYS A 331 12.39 4.51 -13.90
CA CYS A 331 12.82 4.26 -15.27
C CYS A 331 14.28 4.69 -15.50
N SER A 332 14.96 4.01 -16.43
CA SER A 332 16.17 4.49 -17.07
C SER A 332 15.87 5.62 -18.07
N ALA A 333 16.92 6.30 -18.55
CA ALA A 333 16.79 7.30 -19.61
C ALA A 333 16.42 6.67 -20.97
N GLU A 334 16.98 5.50 -21.26
CA GLU A 334 16.53 4.66 -22.37
C GLU A 334 15.24 3.95 -21.94
N LEU A 335 14.24 3.94 -22.82
CA LEU A 335 12.95 3.29 -22.59
C LEU A 335 12.87 1.98 -23.38
N PRO A 336 12.25 0.93 -22.84
CA PRO A 336 12.16 -0.36 -23.52
C PRO A 336 11.25 -0.32 -24.75
N ALA A 337 11.42 -1.29 -25.64
CA ALA A 337 10.68 -1.40 -26.90
C ALA A 337 9.22 -1.88 -26.70
N ALA A 338 8.37 -1.04 -26.11
CA ALA A 338 6.95 -1.31 -25.89
C ALA A 338 6.04 -0.60 -26.92
N ALA A 339 4.83 -1.12 -27.11
CA ALA A 339 3.76 -0.45 -27.85
C ALA A 339 3.27 0.81 -27.13
N ALA A 340 3.34 0.84 -25.80
CA ALA A 340 3.16 2.04 -24.96
C ALA A 340 3.80 1.79 -23.59
N LEU A 341 4.34 2.83 -22.95
CA LEU A 341 4.85 2.77 -21.58
C LEU A 341 4.21 3.88 -20.74
N VAL A 342 3.20 3.54 -19.96
CA VAL A 342 2.52 4.47 -19.05
C VAL A 342 3.15 4.33 -17.68
N ASN A 343 3.99 5.31 -17.30
CA ASN A 343 4.64 5.32 -16.00
C ASN A 343 5.03 6.76 -15.58
N PRO A 344 4.50 7.31 -14.47
CA PRO A 344 4.80 8.67 -14.02
C PRO A 344 6.26 8.90 -13.57
N ASN A 345 7.05 7.84 -13.39
CA ASN A 345 8.48 7.91 -13.05
C ASN A 345 9.41 7.87 -14.26
N ARG A 346 8.87 7.93 -15.48
CA ARG A 346 9.62 8.21 -16.70
C ARG A 346 10.37 9.54 -16.59
N LEU A 347 11.60 9.58 -17.10
CA LEU A 347 12.44 10.79 -17.04
C LEU A 347 12.02 11.87 -18.03
N ASP A 348 11.22 11.52 -19.04
CA ASP A 348 10.72 12.42 -20.07
C ASP A 348 9.30 12.97 -19.79
N GLU A 349 8.70 12.63 -18.64
CA GLU A 349 7.35 13.08 -18.27
C GLU A 349 7.21 14.58 -18.08
N GLY A 350 6.00 15.09 -18.31
CA GLY A 350 5.64 16.46 -17.98
C GLY A 350 5.55 16.67 -16.46
N ASP A 351 5.68 17.91 -16.00
CA ASP A 351 5.68 18.22 -14.55
C ASP A 351 4.42 17.72 -13.83
N LEU A 352 3.26 17.74 -14.51
CA LEU A 352 1.99 17.28 -13.93
C LEU A 352 1.94 15.76 -13.72
N ALA A 353 2.32 14.97 -14.72
CA ALA A 353 2.38 13.51 -14.59
C ALA A 353 3.51 13.08 -13.63
N ALA A 354 4.68 13.74 -13.70
CA ALA A 354 5.80 13.46 -12.79
C ALA A 354 5.44 13.73 -11.31
N ALA A 355 4.54 14.67 -11.03
CA ALA A 355 4.02 14.91 -9.67
C ALA A 355 3.20 13.73 -9.12
N HIS A 356 2.84 12.75 -9.96
CA HIS A 356 2.16 11.51 -9.62
C HIS A 356 3.09 10.30 -9.55
N GLY A 357 4.42 10.50 -9.49
CA GLY A 357 5.41 9.42 -9.37
C GLY A 357 5.33 8.59 -8.08
N HIS A 358 4.42 8.92 -7.16
CA HIS A 358 4.11 8.19 -5.93
C HIS A 358 2.91 7.26 -6.03
N LEU A 359 2.19 7.25 -7.17
CA LEU A 359 1.08 6.32 -7.39
C LEU A 359 1.58 4.87 -7.31
N ALA A 360 0.74 3.99 -6.76
CA ALA A 360 0.86 2.55 -6.96
C ALA A 360 0.48 2.20 -8.41
N ALA A 361 0.94 1.07 -8.92
CA ALA A 361 0.64 0.62 -10.28
C ALA A 361 -0.88 0.47 -10.50
N VAL A 362 -1.65 0.02 -9.51
CA VAL A 362 -3.11 -0.07 -9.61
C VAL A 362 -3.78 1.30 -9.80
N GLY A 363 -3.18 2.36 -9.27
CA GLY A 363 -3.62 3.73 -9.48
C GLY A 363 -3.37 4.21 -10.91
N VAL A 364 -2.24 3.83 -11.50
CA VAL A 364 -1.93 4.09 -12.92
C VAL A 364 -2.84 3.27 -13.83
N ALA A 365 -3.09 2.00 -13.50
CA ALA A 365 -4.04 1.14 -14.20
C ALA A 365 -5.48 1.68 -14.15
N PHE A 366 -5.89 2.28 -13.03
CA PHE A 366 -7.18 2.99 -12.94
C PHE A 366 -7.25 4.19 -13.89
N LEU A 367 -6.18 5.00 -13.98
CA LEU A 367 -6.13 6.11 -14.94
C LEU A 367 -6.21 5.61 -16.38
N LEU A 368 -5.55 4.49 -16.70
CA LEU A 368 -5.67 3.84 -17.99
C LEU A 368 -7.10 3.34 -18.25
N ALA A 369 -7.77 2.77 -17.25
CA ALA A 369 -9.18 2.37 -17.37
C ALA A 369 -10.09 3.55 -17.72
N VAL A 370 -9.87 4.71 -17.07
CA VAL A 370 -10.57 5.97 -17.39
C VAL A 370 -10.29 6.38 -18.84
N ALA A 371 -9.04 6.33 -19.29
CA ALA A 371 -8.64 6.68 -20.66
C ALA A 371 -9.27 5.73 -21.69
N VAL A 372 -9.25 4.42 -21.46
CA VAL A 372 -9.87 3.41 -22.35
C VAL A 372 -11.37 3.65 -22.51
N VAL A 373 -12.09 3.83 -21.41
CA VAL A 373 -13.54 4.10 -21.45
C VAL A 373 -13.81 5.43 -22.18
N ARG A 374 -13.01 6.46 -21.94
CA ARG A 374 -13.11 7.74 -22.67
C ARG A 374 -12.92 7.55 -24.18
N THR A 375 -11.90 6.80 -24.59
CA THR A 375 -11.60 6.52 -26.00
C THR A 375 -12.74 5.75 -26.68
N LEU A 376 -13.24 4.69 -26.03
CA LEU A 376 -14.38 3.92 -26.55
C LEU A 376 -15.66 4.75 -26.63
N ARG A 377 -15.90 5.65 -25.66
CA ARG A 377 -17.02 6.61 -25.70
C ARG A 377 -16.92 7.53 -26.90
N ALA A 378 -15.74 8.10 -27.15
CA ALA A 378 -15.50 8.97 -28.31
C ALA A 378 -15.69 8.22 -29.64
N GLN A 379 -15.46 6.90 -29.66
CA GLN A 379 -15.67 6.02 -30.82
C GLN A 379 -17.11 5.49 -30.93
N GLY A 380 -18.03 5.92 -30.06
CA GLY A 380 -19.44 5.53 -30.11
C GLY A 380 -19.73 4.10 -29.64
N PHE A 381 -18.78 3.44 -28.95
CA PHE A 381 -18.89 2.04 -28.53
C PHE A 381 -20.08 1.75 -27.60
N PHE A 382 -20.49 2.75 -26.82
CA PHE A 382 -21.62 2.67 -25.89
C PHE A 382 -22.97 3.10 -26.50
N GLY A 383 -23.00 3.33 -27.82
CA GLY A 383 -24.26 3.50 -28.55
C GLY A 383 -25.11 2.22 -28.52
N GLY A 384 -26.41 2.34 -28.86
CA GLY A 384 -27.28 1.17 -29.05
C GLY A 384 -27.66 0.41 -27.78
N GLY A 385 -27.61 1.06 -26.61
CA GLY A 385 -28.06 0.48 -25.33
C GLY A 385 -26.98 -0.25 -24.53
N ARG A 386 -25.70 -0.18 -24.94
CA ARG A 386 -24.59 -0.71 -24.15
C ARG A 386 -24.22 0.26 -23.03
N SER A 387 -24.26 -0.20 -21.78
CA SER A 387 -23.86 0.59 -20.62
C SER A 387 -22.35 0.77 -20.52
N GLU A 388 -21.92 1.92 -20.01
CA GLU A 388 -20.52 2.13 -19.61
C GLU A 388 -20.18 1.30 -18.35
N PRO A 389 -18.92 0.83 -18.21
CA PRO A 389 -18.47 0.21 -16.97
C PRO A 389 -18.55 1.15 -15.77
N ASP A 390 -18.96 0.63 -14.61
CA ASP A 390 -18.88 1.37 -13.34
C ASP A 390 -17.44 1.37 -12.83
N LEU A 391 -16.68 2.40 -13.22
CA LEU A 391 -15.30 2.58 -12.75
C LEU A 391 -15.23 2.80 -11.23
N MET A 392 -16.27 3.33 -10.58
CA MET A 392 -16.24 3.54 -9.13
C MET A 392 -16.21 2.22 -8.37
N ALA A 393 -16.82 1.17 -8.92
CA ALA A 393 -16.78 -0.18 -8.33
C ALA A 393 -15.38 -0.81 -8.32
N LEU A 394 -14.41 -0.28 -9.09
CA LEU A 394 -13.03 -0.77 -9.12
C LEU A 394 -12.15 -0.19 -8.02
N LEU A 395 -12.64 0.82 -7.28
CA LEU A 395 -11.81 1.54 -6.30
C LEU A 395 -11.46 0.72 -5.06
N ASP A 396 -12.16 -0.38 -4.80
CA ASP A 396 -11.78 -1.30 -3.73
C ASP A 396 -10.45 -2.01 -4.02
N LEU A 397 -10.22 -2.41 -5.28
CA LEU A 397 -8.94 -2.92 -5.79
C LEU A 397 -7.86 -1.85 -5.70
N VAL A 398 -8.15 -0.62 -6.17
CA VAL A 398 -7.20 0.50 -6.12
C VAL A 398 -6.77 0.80 -4.70
N ALA A 399 -7.71 0.85 -3.74
CA ALA A 399 -7.39 1.08 -2.34
C ALA A 399 -6.53 -0.05 -1.75
N LEU A 400 -6.85 -1.31 -2.03
CA LEU A 400 -6.08 -2.45 -1.54
C LEU A 400 -4.64 -2.43 -2.07
N GLY A 401 -4.45 -2.31 -3.39
CA GLY A 401 -3.13 -2.26 -4.01
C GLY A 401 -2.31 -1.08 -3.49
N THR A 402 -2.88 0.13 -3.51
CA THR A 402 -2.20 1.35 -3.02
C THR A 402 -1.70 1.22 -1.58
N VAL A 403 -2.52 0.66 -0.68
CA VAL A 403 -2.13 0.51 0.73
C VAL A 403 -1.13 -0.63 0.92
N ALA A 404 -1.30 -1.75 0.20
CA ALA A 404 -0.44 -2.92 0.32
C ALA A 404 0.95 -2.73 -0.29
N ASP A 405 1.06 -1.90 -1.34
CA ASP A 405 2.32 -1.43 -1.93
C ASP A 405 3.07 -0.44 -1.01
N VAL A 406 2.43 0.01 0.07
CA VAL A 406 3.03 0.99 0.99
C VAL A 406 3.28 2.34 0.26
N ALA A 407 2.49 2.60 -0.80
CA ALA A 407 2.56 3.85 -1.55
C ALA A 407 2.20 5.05 -0.67
N ALA A 408 2.81 6.20 -0.97
CA ALA A 408 2.60 7.40 -0.16
C ALA A 408 1.17 7.94 -0.35
N LEU A 409 0.43 8.05 0.76
CA LEU A 409 -0.97 8.49 0.77
C LEU A 409 -1.08 10.02 0.76
N HIS A 410 -0.69 10.64 -0.35
CA HIS A 410 -0.93 12.06 -0.62
C HIS A 410 -1.63 12.27 -1.96
N GLY A 411 -2.29 13.41 -2.11
CA GLY A 411 -3.03 13.79 -3.32
C GLY A 411 -3.98 12.66 -3.78
N LEU A 412 -3.80 12.21 -5.01
CA LEU A 412 -4.65 11.22 -5.66
C LEU A 412 -4.69 9.86 -4.94
N ASN A 413 -3.56 9.30 -4.46
CA ASN A 413 -3.57 8.06 -3.67
C ASN A 413 -4.48 8.16 -2.45
N ARG A 414 -4.45 9.30 -1.74
CA ARG A 414 -5.32 9.50 -0.57
C ARG A 414 -6.80 9.59 -0.97
N ALA A 415 -7.11 10.18 -2.13
CA ALA A 415 -8.46 10.19 -2.67
C ALA A 415 -8.93 8.80 -3.10
N PHE A 416 -8.07 8.03 -3.78
CA PHE A 416 -8.34 6.63 -4.14
C PHE A 416 -8.63 5.78 -2.91
N VAL A 417 -7.77 5.82 -1.90
CA VAL A 417 -7.97 5.02 -0.67
C VAL A 417 -9.22 5.49 0.08
N ALA A 418 -9.46 6.80 0.20
CA ALA A 418 -10.63 7.31 0.91
C ALA A 418 -11.95 6.89 0.26
N GLN A 419 -12.04 6.89 -1.07
CA GLN A 419 -13.24 6.45 -1.78
C GLN A 419 -13.33 4.93 -1.87
N GLY A 420 -12.21 4.25 -2.11
CA GLY A 420 -12.14 2.80 -2.18
C GLY A 420 -12.49 2.11 -0.87
N LEU A 421 -12.18 2.69 0.30
CA LEU A 421 -12.66 2.19 1.60
C LEU A 421 -14.19 2.23 1.70
N LYS A 422 -14.86 3.24 1.12
CA LYS A 422 -16.33 3.30 1.09
C LYS A 422 -16.93 2.25 0.16
N VAL A 423 -16.29 1.99 -0.98
CA VAL A 423 -16.69 0.93 -1.92
C VAL A 423 -16.51 -0.43 -1.27
N LEU A 424 -15.34 -0.66 -0.66
CA LEU A 424 -15.01 -1.89 0.03
C LEU A 424 -15.96 -2.20 1.20
N ALA A 425 -16.40 -1.18 1.94
CA ALA A 425 -17.38 -1.34 3.01
C ALA A 425 -18.73 -1.90 2.55
N ARG A 426 -19.07 -1.78 1.26
CA ARG A 426 -20.30 -2.35 0.68
C ARG A 426 -20.19 -3.86 0.42
N ARG A 427 -18.97 -4.42 0.40
CA ARG A 427 -18.68 -5.85 0.22
C ARG A 427 -19.31 -6.47 -1.03
N GLN A 428 -19.39 -5.70 -2.13
CA GLN A 428 -20.02 -6.16 -3.38
C GLN A 428 -19.12 -7.11 -4.19
N ARG A 429 -17.80 -6.93 -4.13
CA ARG A 429 -16.83 -7.82 -4.79
C ARG A 429 -16.70 -9.13 -4.02
N ILE A 430 -17.09 -10.22 -4.66
CA ILE A 430 -17.16 -11.57 -4.07
C ILE A 430 -15.83 -11.98 -3.42
N GLY A 431 -14.72 -11.83 -4.15
CA GLY A 431 -13.38 -12.13 -3.65
C GLY A 431 -12.97 -11.31 -2.42
N MET A 432 -13.22 -10.00 -2.45
CA MET A 432 -12.92 -9.11 -1.32
C MET A 432 -13.80 -9.42 -0.12
N ALA A 433 -15.08 -9.72 -0.33
CA ALA A 433 -15.98 -10.14 0.73
C ALA A 433 -15.46 -11.42 1.40
N ALA A 434 -15.12 -12.46 0.65
CA ALA A 434 -14.55 -13.69 1.18
C ALA A 434 -13.25 -13.45 1.96
N LEU A 435 -12.36 -12.57 1.46
CA LEU A 435 -11.11 -12.23 2.14
C LEU A 435 -11.32 -11.49 3.47
N ILE A 436 -12.32 -10.59 3.53
CA ILE A 436 -12.72 -9.89 4.75
C ILE A 436 -13.22 -10.90 5.79
N ASP A 437 -14.07 -11.85 5.40
CA ASP A 437 -14.60 -12.88 6.31
C ASP A 437 -13.48 -13.80 6.83
N ALA A 438 -12.59 -14.27 5.94
CA ALA A 438 -11.42 -15.05 6.31
C ALA A 438 -10.46 -14.27 7.24
N SER A 439 -10.53 -12.94 7.21
CA SER A 439 -9.78 -12.05 8.10
C SER A 439 -10.47 -11.77 9.43
N ARG A 440 -11.70 -12.28 9.63
CA ARG A 440 -12.54 -12.08 10.83
C ARG A 440 -12.81 -10.61 11.12
N ILE A 441 -12.85 -9.77 10.09
CA ILE A 441 -13.17 -8.35 10.21
C ILE A 441 -14.70 -8.21 10.13
N THR A 442 -15.31 -7.77 11.24
CA THR A 442 -16.78 -7.64 11.36
C THR A 442 -17.28 -6.22 11.13
N ARG A 443 -16.41 -5.22 11.26
CA ARG A 443 -16.70 -3.80 10.97
C ARG A 443 -16.29 -3.42 9.54
N ALA A 444 -16.64 -2.21 9.12
CA ALA A 444 -16.11 -1.64 7.88
C ALA A 444 -14.55 -1.65 7.91
N PRO A 445 -13.89 -2.14 6.84
CA PRO A 445 -12.43 -2.13 6.75
C PRO A 445 -11.87 -0.70 6.79
N ALA A 446 -10.74 -0.54 7.48
CA ALA A 446 -9.94 0.67 7.49
C ALA A 446 -8.63 0.43 6.74
N ALA A 447 -7.90 1.49 6.38
CA ALA A 447 -6.60 1.36 5.69
C ALA A 447 -5.62 0.42 6.42
N SER A 448 -5.62 0.39 7.75
CA SER A 448 -4.82 -0.58 8.51
C SER A 448 -5.18 -2.03 8.21
N ASP A 449 -6.46 -2.35 7.98
CA ASP A 449 -6.87 -3.73 7.68
C ASP A 449 -6.39 -4.15 6.29
N LEU A 450 -6.37 -3.24 5.33
CA LEU A 450 -5.81 -3.49 3.99
C LEU A 450 -4.31 -3.85 4.11
N GLY A 451 -3.54 -3.03 4.83
CA GLY A 451 -2.08 -3.23 4.96
C GLY A 451 -1.66 -4.37 5.90
N PHE A 452 -2.44 -4.69 6.93
CA PHE A 452 -2.03 -5.64 7.99
C PHE A 452 -2.85 -6.93 8.06
N ALA A 453 -4.00 -7.00 7.39
CA ALA A 453 -4.86 -8.18 7.38
C ALA A 453 -5.13 -8.74 5.98
N LEU A 454 -5.61 -7.91 5.04
CA LEU A 454 -6.00 -8.36 3.69
C LEU A 454 -4.78 -8.57 2.78
N GLY A 455 -3.96 -7.53 2.60
CA GLY A 455 -2.75 -7.58 1.76
C GLY A 455 -1.78 -8.70 2.14
N PRO A 456 -1.44 -8.91 3.43
CA PRO A 456 -0.58 -10.02 3.84
C PRO A 456 -1.10 -11.41 3.50
N ARG A 457 -2.41 -11.61 3.33
CA ARG A 457 -2.97 -12.91 2.91
C ARG A 457 -2.72 -13.17 1.45
N ILE A 458 -3.01 -12.20 0.58
CA ILE A 458 -2.71 -12.29 -0.86
C ILE A 458 -1.20 -12.50 -1.06
N ASN A 459 -0.37 -11.68 -0.41
CA ASN A 459 1.09 -11.80 -0.46
C ASN A 459 1.64 -13.13 0.09
N ALA A 460 0.87 -13.89 0.85
CA ALA A 460 1.31 -15.22 1.29
C ALA A 460 1.32 -16.21 0.12
N GLY A 461 0.40 -16.07 -0.84
CA GLY A 461 0.36 -16.84 -2.09
C GLY A 461 1.69 -16.76 -2.83
N GLY A 462 2.10 -15.57 -3.27
CA GLY A 462 3.37 -15.40 -4.00
C GLY A 462 4.66 -15.57 -3.18
N ARG A 463 4.58 -15.83 -1.86
CA ARG A 463 5.77 -16.05 -1.00
C ARG A 463 6.07 -17.50 -0.70
N ILE A 464 5.02 -18.30 -0.46
CA ILE A 464 5.15 -19.69 0.00
C ILE A 464 4.11 -20.63 -0.63
N GLY A 465 3.34 -20.16 -1.62
CA GLY A 465 2.29 -20.94 -2.27
C GLY A 465 2.15 -20.59 -3.75
N GLU A 466 0.95 -20.72 -4.29
CA GLU A 466 0.64 -20.43 -5.69
C GLU A 466 0.42 -18.92 -5.91
N SER A 467 1.23 -18.29 -6.79
CA SER A 467 1.18 -16.85 -7.07
C SER A 467 -0.16 -16.39 -7.68
N THR A 468 -0.87 -17.26 -8.39
CA THR A 468 -2.12 -16.90 -9.10
C THR A 468 -3.31 -16.67 -8.18
N LEU A 469 -3.26 -17.16 -6.92
CA LEU A 469 -4.40 -17.15 -5.99
C LEU A 469 -4.95 -15.74 -5.76
N GLY A 470 -4.09 -14.71 -5.75
CA GLY A 470 -4.50 -13.32 -5.61
C GLY A 470 -5.43 -12.86 -6.73
N VAL A 471 -4.97 -12.99 -7.99
CA VAL A 471 -5.75 -12.60 -9.17
C VAL A 471 -7.02 -13.44 -9.30
N ARG A 472 -6.94 -14.75 -9.07
CA ARG A 472 -8.09 -15.65 -9.11
C ARG A 472 -9.16 -15.24 -8.10
N LEU A 473 -8.78 -14.99 -6.85
CA LEU A 473 -9.70 -14.53 -5.82
C LEU A 473 -10.37 -13.22 -6.22
N LEU A 474 -9.59 -12.25 -6.71
CA LEU A 474 -10.09 -10.91 -6.97
C LEU A 474 -10.99 -10.83 -8.21
N THR A 475 -10.86 -11.78 -9.15
CA THR A 475 -11.59 -11.77 -10.43
C THR A 475 -12.71 -12.79 -10.55
N THR A 476 -12.78 -13.79 -9.65
CA THR A 476 -13.80 -14.84 -9.69
C THR A 476 -15.21 -14.29 -9.44
N THR A 477 -16.17 -14.91 -10.12
CA THR A 477 -17.61 -14.66 -9.94
C THR A 477 -18.31 -15.79 -9.19
N ASP A 478 -17.57 -16.82 -8.75
CA ASP A 478 -18.09 -17.96 -7.98
C ASP A 478 -17.84 -17.73 -6.47
N PRO A 479 -18.91 -17.58 -5.65
CA PRO A 479 -18.78 -17.44 -4.21
C PRO A 479 -18.07 -18.62 -3.52
N GLU A 480 -18.24 -19.85 -4.00
CA GLU A 480 -17.60 -21.03 -3.39
C GLU A 480 -16.11 -21.08 -3.72
N GLU A 481 -15.73 -20.78 -4.96
CA GLU A 481 -14.31 -20.63 -5.33
C GLU A 481 -13.65 -19.51 -4.50
N ALA A 482 -14.31 -18.35 -4.40
CA ALA A 482 -13.79 -17.23 -3.62
C ALA A 482 -13.56 -17.60 -2.14
N ARG A 483 -14.53 -18.31 -1.52
CA ARG A 483 -14.40 -18.80 -0.14
C ARG A 483 -13.23 -19.77 -0.01
N ALA A 484 -13.10 -20.74 -0.92
CA ALA A 484 -12.03 -21.73 -0.90
C ALA A 484 -10.64 -21.08 -1.04
N ILE A 485 -10.48 -20.14 -1.97
CA ILE A 485 -9.21 -19.41 -2.16
C ILE A 485 -8.91 -18.52 -0.95
N ALA A 486 -9.89 -17.80 -0.41
CA ALA A 486 -9.69 -16.95 0.77
C ALA A 486 -9.25 -17.77 2.00
N GLU A 487 -9.84 -18.95 2.22
CA GLU A 487 -9.41 -19.89 3.27
C GLU A 487 -7.99 -20.40 3.03
N GLN A 488 -7.65 -20.73 1.78
CA GLN A 488 -6.30 -21.16 1.40
C GLN A 488 -5.26 -20.06 1.64
N LEU A 489 -5.52 -18.83 1.21
CA LEU A 489 -4.65 -17.68 1.49
C LEU A 489 -4.52 -17.40 3.00
N SER A 490 -5.57 -17.65 3.78
CA SER A 490 -5.49 -17.55 5.24
C SER A 490 -4.57 -18.60 5.84
N ARG A 491 -4.66 -19.87 5.39
CA ARG A 491 -3.73 -20.95 5.81
C ARG A 491 -2.29 -20.63 5.44
N LEU A 492 -2.03 -20.24 4.19
CA LEU A 492 -0.70 -19.84 3.74
C LEU A 492 -0.16 -18.65 4.55
N ASN A 493 -1.00 -17.68 4.91
CA ASN A 493 -0.57 -16.57 5.75
C ASN A 493 -0.23 -17.01 7.19
N GLU A 494 -0.93 -18.00 7.74
CA GLU A 494 -0.59 -18.60 9.04
C GLU A 494 0.73 -19.37 8.99
N GLU A 495 0.92 -20.20 7.97
CA GLU A 495 2.17 -20.93 7.71
C GLU A 495 3.35 -19.96 7.53
N ARG A 496 3.19 -18.92 6.71
CA ARG A 496 4.21 -17.89 6.52
C ARG A 496 4.57 -17.23 7.85
N ARG A 497 3.59 -16.88 8.68
CA ARG A 497 3.82 -16.28 10.00
C ARG A 497 4.57 -17.22 10.93
N ALA A 498 4.30 -18.52 10.88
CA ALA A 498 5.02 -19.52 11.67
C ALA A 498 6.48 -19.63 11.24
N ILE A 499 6.75 -19.71 9.93
CA ILE A 499 8.11 -19.72 9.37
C ILE A 499 8.84 -18.42 9.74
N GLU A 500 8.19 -17.28 9.56
CA GLU A 500 8.72 -15.96 9.92
C GLU A 500 9.06 -15.87 11.41
N ALA A 501 8.20 -16.38 12.30
CA ALA A 501 8.45 -16.37 13.74
C ALA A 501 9.67 -17.22 14.12
N ALA A 502 9.80 -18.42 13.55
CA ALA A 502 10.93 -19.30 13.78
C ALA A 502 12.26 -18.68 13.30
N VAL A 503 12.26 -18.10 12.09
CA VAL A 503 13.44 -17.38 11.57
C VAL A 503 13.76 -16.15 12.42
N GLN A 504 12.74 -15.38 12.84
CA GLN A 504 12.94 -14.23 13.71
C GLN A 504 13.53 -14.62 15.06
N GLU A 505 13.02 -15.66 15.72
CA GLU A 505 13.56 -16.15 17.00
C GLU A 505 15.04 -16.56 16.87
N ALA A 506 15.37 -17.34 15.84
CA ALA A 506 16.74 -17.76 15.56
C ALA A 506 17.66 -16.55 15.24
N ALA A 507 17.17 -15.58 14.48
CA ALA A 507 17.90 -14.35 14.16
C ALA A 507 18.10 -13.47 15.41
N GLU A 508 17.10 -13.37 16.28
CA GLU A 508 17.18 -12.60 17.52
C GLU A 508 18.17 -13.21 18.53
N ALA A 509 18.30 -14.53 18.58
CA ALA A 509 19.30 -15.20 19.43
C ALA A 509 20.74 -14.78 19.08
N GLN A 510 21.01 -14.50 17.80
CA GLN A 510 22.32 -14.03 17.32
C GLN A 510 22.63 -12.56 17.71
N LEU A 511 21.63 -11.77 18.11
CA LEU A 511 21.84 -10.34 18.46
C LEU A 511 22.70 -10.15 19.71
N SER A 512 22.66 -11.10 20.64
CA SER A 512 23.42 -11.04 21.90
C SER A 512 24.93 -10.85 21.66
N GLY A 513 25.47 -11.48 20.62
CA GLY A 513 26.87 -11.35 20.20
C GLY A 513 27.19 -10.11 19.35
N GLN A 514 26.18 -9.34 18.93
CA GLN A 514 26.33 -8.24 17.96
C GLN A 514 25.91 -6.86 18.50
N HIS A 515 25.78 -6.69 19.82
CA HIS A 515 25.27 -5.45 20.43
C HIS A 515 26.04 -4.18 20.01
N ASN A 516 27.35 -4.28 19.79
CA ASN A 516 28.21 -3.16 19.38
C ASN A 516 28.30 -2.94 17.87
N MET A 517 27.74 -3.84 17.05
CA MET A 517 27.78 -3.70 15.59
C MET A 517 26.87 -2.55 15.15
N ALA A 518 27.30 -1.78 14.16
CA ALA A 518 26.48 -0.78 13.50
C ALA A 518 25.41 -1.41 12.61
N VAL A 519 25.70 -2.57 12.01
CA VAL A 519 24.78 -3.33 11.16
C VAL A 519 24.67 -4.75 11.67
N HIS A 520 23.43 -5.23 11.86
CA HIS A 520 23.19 -6.62 12.21
C HIS A 520 23.23 -7.47 10.94
N VAL A 521 24.13 -8.45 10.90
CA VAL A 521 24.22 -9.44 9.81
C VAL A 521 23.92 -10.79 10.43
N LEU A 522 22.76 -11.34 10.08
CA LEU A 522 22.18 -12.54 10.68
C LEU A 522 22.03 -13.59 9.58
N ALA A 523 22.54 -14.79 9.80
CA ALA A 523 22.54 -15.85 8.81
C ALA A 523 22.14 -17.18 9.41
N GLY A 524 21.46 -18.03 8.63
CA GLY A 524 21.11 -19.38 9.06
C GLY A 524 20.72 -20.28 7.90
N THR A 525 20.96 -21.57 8.10
CA THR A 525 20.59 -22.63 7.16
C THR A 525 19.12 -23.02 7.34
N GLY A 526 18.46 -23.43 6.26
CA GLY A 526 17.04 -23.80 6.26
C GLY A 526 16.07 -22.63 6.46
N TRP A 527 16.54 -21.39 6.49
CA TRP A 527 15.69 -20.20 6.52
C TRP A 527 15.02 -19.99 5.16
N HIS A 528 13.72 -19.70 5.16
CA HIS A 528 12.98 -19.54 3.91
C HIS A 528 13.24 -18.17 3.26
N PRO A 529 13.73 -18.09 2.00
CA PRO A 529 14.01 -16.81 1.33
C PRO A 529 12.80 -15.87 1.22
N GLY A 530 11.59 -16.42 1.15
CA GLY A 530 10.34 -15.64 1.12
C GLY A 530 10.04 -14.79 2.37
N VAL A 531 10.71 -15.04 3.52
CA VAL A 531 10.45 -14.32 4.80
C VAL A 531 11.61 -13.46 5.30
N ILE A 532 12.85 -13.64 4.82
CA ILE A 532 14.04 -12.96 5.36
C ILE A 532 13.93 -11.43 5.31
N GLY A 533 13.28 -10.88 4.28
CA GLY A 533 13.07 -9.42 4.17
C GLY A 533 12.13 -8.86 5.23
N ILE A 534 11.16 -9.66 5.68
CA ILE A 534 10.22 -9.26 6.75
C ILE A 534 10.94 -9.31 8.10
N VAL A 535 11.71 -10.38 8.33
CA VAL A 535 12.52 -10.54 9.55
C VAL A 535 13.55 -9.40 9.66
N ALA A 536 14.27 -9.07 8.58
CA ALA A 536 15.19 -7.93 8.56
C ALA A 536 14.50 -6.62 8.97
N GLY A 537 13.26 -6.40 8.52
CA GLY A 537 12.45 -5.25 8.92
C GLY A 537 12.16 -5.20 10.42
N ARG A 538 11.74 -6.34 11.00
CA ARG A 538 11.44 -6.47 12.43
C ARG A 538 12.67 -6.30 13.31
N ILE A 539 13.80 -6.87 12.92
CA ILE A 539 15.07 -6.68 13.63
C ILE A 539 15.48 -5.20 13.60
N LYS A 540 15.37 -4.54 12.45
CA LYS A 540 15.65 -3.10 12.32
C LYS A 540 14.75 -2.26 13.23
N GLU A 541 13.46 -2.59 13.33
CA GLU A 541 12.52 -1.90 14.23
C GLU A 541 12.84 -2.12 15.70
N LYS A 542 13.19 -3.35 16.08
CA LYS A 542 13.53 -3.73 17.47
C LYS A 542 14.84 -3.09 17.94
N THR A 543 15.86 -3.06 17.08
CA THR A 543 17.23 -2.65 17.44
C THR A 543 17.52 -1.18 17.13
N GLY A 544 16.74 -0.55 16.25
CA GLY A 544 16.99 0.79 15.75
C GLY A 544 18.25 0.90 14.88
N LYS A 545 18.74 -0.22 14.33
CA LYS A 545 19.93 -0.32 13.47
C LYS A 545 19.59 -1.00 12.13
N PRO A 546 20.35 -0.78 11.05
CA PRO A 546 20.23 -1.57 9.84
C PRO A 546 20.42 -3.06 10.13
N ALA A 547 19.67 -3.91 9.42
CA ALA A 547 19.72 -5.35 9.57
C ALA A 547 19.69 -6.05 8.22
N ILE A 548 20.48 -7.11 8.09
CA ILE A 548 20.54 -8.02 6.95
C ILE A 548 20.29 -9.44 7.47
N VAL A 549 19.35 -10.13 6.84
CA VAL A 549 19.01 -11.53 7.14
C VAL A 549 19.31 -12.37 5.91
N ILE A 550 20.09 -13.44 6.08
CA ILE A 550 20.62 -14.28 5.01
C ILE A 550 20.14 -15.72 5.21
N ALA A 551 19.40 -16.23 4.23
CA ALA A 551 19.05 -17.63 4.13
C ALA A 551 20.18 -18.36 3.40
N GLN A 552 20.93 -19.20 4.11
CA GLN A 552 22.04 -19.96 3.56
C GLN A 552 21.55 -21.24 2.90
N ASP A 553 22.07 -21.52 1.70
CA ASP A 553 21.92 -22.78 1.00
C ASP A 553 23.27 -23.52 1.00
N GLU A 554 23.31 -24.69 1.62
CA GLU A 554 24.53 -25.52 1.68
C GLU A 554 24.80 -26.22 0.35
N ALA A 555 23.76 -26.56 -0.42
CA ALA A 555 23.88 -27.25 -1.70
C ALA A 555 24.40 -26.29 -2.79
N GLU A 556 23.95 -25.04 -2.78
CA GLU A 556 24.45 -24.01 -3.71
C GLU A 556 25.77 -23.37 -3.25
N GLY A 557 26.17 -23.56 -1.98
CA GLY A 557 27.35 -22.92 -1.40
C GLY A 557 27.23 -21.39 -1.23
N ALA A 558 26.02 -20.85 -1.42
CA ALA A 558 25.71 -19.43 -1.33
C ALA A 558 24.40 -19.19 -0.58
N GLY A 559 24.20 -17.97 -0.08
CA GLY A 559 22.98 -17.57 0.63
C GLY A 559 22.30 -16.38 -0.04
N LYS A 560 20.97 -16.39 -0.04
CA LYS A 560 20.13 -15.24 -0.46
C LYS A 560 19.86 -14.36 0.74
N GLY A 561 20.16 -13.07 0.64
CA GLY A 561 20.05 -12.09 1.71
C GLY A 561 19.09 -10.94 1.39
N SER A 562 18.43 -10.42 2.42
CA SER A 562 17.65 -9.18 2.34
C SER A 562 17.99 -8.24 3.49
N GLY A 563 18.22 -6.97 3.16
CA GLY A 563 18.59 -5.91 4.08
C GLY A 563 17.50 -4.85 4.24
N ARG A 564 17.41 -4.25 5.43
CA ARG A 564 16.59 -3.07 5.75
C ARG A 564 17.42 -2.04 6.51
N SER A 565 17.32 -0.78 6.12
CA SER A 565 18.12 0.32 6.69
C SER A 565 17.28 1.26 7.55
N ILE A 566 17.95 2.23 8.17
CA ILE A 566 17.35 3.37 8.89
C ILE A 566 17.59 4.68 8.12
N SER A 567 16.76 5.69 8.39
CA SER A 567 16.90 7.01 7.74
C SER A 567 18.30 7.58 8.00
N GLY A 568 18.94 8.08 6.93
CA GLY A 568 20.31 8.61 6.98
C GLY A 568 21.40 7.57 6.74
N VAL A 569 21.06 6.30 6.49
CA VAL A 569 22.03 5.23 6.18
C VAL A 569 21.68 4.58 4.85
N ASP A 570 22.56 4.72 3.85
CA ASP A 570 22.36 4.15 2.51
C ASP A 570 22.89 2.71 2.43
N LEU A 571 21.99 1.75 2.65
CA LEU A 571 22.34 0.34 2.59
C LEU A 571 22.55 -0.15 1.15
N GLY A 572 21.76 0.34 0.18
CA GLY A 572 21.87 -0.04 -1.23
C GLY A 572 23.24 0.26 -1.81
N ALA A 573 23.75 1.48 -1.59
CA ALA A 573 25.09 1.87 -2.02
C ALA A 573 26.20 1.02 -1.36
N ALA A 574 26.00 0.58 -0.11
CA ALA A 574 26.93 -0.32 0.57
C ALA A 574 26.92 -1.73 -0.04
N ILE A 575 25.75 -2.26 -0.40
CA ILE A 575 25.64 -3.57 -1.06
C ILE A 575 26.25 -3.56 -2.46
N ILE A 576 26.02 -2.50 -3.25
CA ILE A 576 26.65 -2.35 -4.57
C ILE A 576 28.18 -2.33 -4.42
N ALA A 577 28.70 -1.54 -3.47
CA ALA A 577 30.13 -1.49 -3.22
C ALA A 577 30.72 -2.84 -2.75
N ALA A 578 29.98 -3.62 -1.96
CA ALA A 578 30.39 -4.96 -1.53
C ALA A 578 30.45 -5.95 -2.71
N ARG A 579 29.50 -5.87 -3.65
CA ARG A 579 29.53 -6.63 -4.91
C ARG A 579 30.75 -6.25 -5.73
N ASP A 580 31.00 -4.95 -5.92
CA ASP A 580 32.13 -4.47 -6.71
C ASP A 580 33.49 -4.83 -6.06
N ALA A 581 33.52 -5.01 -4.74
CA ALA A 581 34.67 -5.53 -3.99
C ALA A 581 34.83 -7.06 -4.06
N GLY A 582 33.97 -7.77 -4.80
CA GLY A 582 34.03 -9.24 -4.96
C GLY A 582 33.56 -10.03 -3.75
N LEU A 583 32.83 -9.42 -2.81
CA LEU A 583 32.29 -10.11 -1.62
C LEU A 583 30.94 -10.78 -1.89
N LEU A 584 30.23 -10.35 -2.94
CA LEU A 584 28.90 -10.83 -3.30
C LEU A 584 28.89 -11.39 -4.72
N VAL A 585 28.09 -12.42 -4.96
CA VAL A 585 27.78 -12.94 -6.31
C VAL A 585 26.87 -11.96 -7.04
N ALA A 586 25.85 -11.48 -6.34
CA ALA A 586 24.90 -10.48 -6.83
C ALA A 586 24.51 -9.55 -5.67
N GLY A 587 24.20 -8.30 -5.98
CA GLY A 587 23.84 -7.33 -4.95
C GLY A 587 23.36 -6.02 -5.53
N GLY A 588 22.30 -5.47 -4.95
CA GLY A 588 21.73 -4.19 -5.34
C GLY A 588 20.60 -3.76 -4.40
N GLY A 589 20.07 -2.56 -4.65
CA GLY A 589 18.94 -2.03 -3.88
C GLY A 589 18.94 -0.51 -3.81
N HIS A 590 18.15 -0.01 -2.87
CA HIS A 590 17.99 1.41 -2.57
C HIS A 590 18.49 1.70 -1.15
N ALA A 591 18.54 2.96 -0.76
CA ALA A 591 19.03 3.38 0.56
C ALA A 591 18.37 2.62 1.73
N MET A 592 17.06 2.34 1.65
CA MET A 592 16.31 1.71 2.75
C MET A 592 16.18 0.18 2.68
N ALA A 593 16.50 -0.44 1.55
CA ALA A 593 16.34 -1.88 1.35
C ALA A 593 17.29 -2.41 0.26
N ALA A 594 17.83 -3.60 0.48
CA ALA A 594 18.73 -4.24 -0.47
C ALA A 594 18.52 -5.75 -0.54
N GLY A 595 18.89 -6.35 -1.67
CA GLY A 595 18.97 -7.79 -1.89
C GLY A 595 20.39 -8.19 -2.27
N LEU A 596 20.80 -9.39 -1.88
CA LEU A 596 22.15 -9.90 -2.17
C LEU A 596 22.17 -11.42 -2.28
N THR A 597 23.18 -11.92 -2.99
CA THR A 597 23.59 -13.33 -2.99
C THR A 597 25.06 -13.37 -2.56
N ILE A 598 25.38 -14.12 -1.52
CA ILE A 598 26.71 -14.13 -0.89
C ILE A 598 27.23 -15.56 -0.77
N PRO A 599 28.51 -15.83 -1.11
CA PRO A 599 29.13 -17.12 -0.80
C PRO A 599 29.16 -17.38 0.72
N ASN A 600 28.88 -18.60 1.15
CA ASN A 600 28.76 -18.91 2.59
C ASN A 600 30.06 -18.64 3.37
N ASP A 601 31.22 -18.71 2.72
CA ASP A 601 32.56 -18.45 3.29
C ASP A 601 32.91 -16.95 3.39
N ARG A 602 32.11 -16.06 2.82
CA ARG A 602 32.37 -14.60 2.79
C ARG A 602 31.65 -13.80 3.87
N LEU A 603 30.84 -14.44 4.71
CA LEU A 603 30.03 -13.76 5.72
C LEU A 603 30.84 -12.84 6.66
N SER A 604 31.97 -13.32 7.21
CA SER A 604 32.79 -12.51 8.12
C SER A 604 33.36 -11.26 7.44
N ALA A 605 33.96 -11.45 6.26
CA ALA A 605 34.54 -10.34 5.50
C ALA A 605 33.48 -9.31 5.08
N PHE A 606 32.27 -9.77 4.76
CA PHE A 606 31.14 -8.90 4.44
C PHE A 606 30.65 -8.11 5.65
N THR A 607 30.54 -8.74 6.82
CA THR A 607 30.16 -8.05 8.06
C THR A 607 31.17 -6.96 8.44
N GLU A 608 32.47 -7.26 8.36
CA GLU A 608 33.54 -6.29 8.61
C GLU A 608 33.51 -5.12 7.62
N PHE A 609 33.26 -5.42 6.33
CA PHE A 609 33.12 -4.39 5.29
C PHE A 609 31.97 -3.42 5.59
N LEU A 610 30.81 -3.94 5.99
CA LEU A 610 29.65 -3.11 6.32
C LEU A 610 29.89 -2.26 7.57
N GLU A 611 30.52 -2.85 8.61
CA GLU A 611 30.85 -2.13 9.84
C GLU A 611 31.76 -0.93 9.54
N ALA A 612 32.85 -1.15 8.82
CA ALA A 612 33.79 -0.10 8.46
C ALA A 612 33.14 1.02 7.64
N ARG A 613 32.18 0.67 6.77
CA ARG A 613 31.54 1.63 5.87
C ARG A 613 30.41 2.42 6.54
N LEU A 614 29.60 1.77 7.37
CA LEU A 614 28.32 2.33 7.83
C LEU A 614 28.32 2.80 9.29
N ALA A 615 29.32 2.45 10.10
CA ALA A 615 29.33 2.77 11.54
C ALA A 615 29.08 4.25 11.87
N ARG A 616 29.74 5.15 11.16
CA ARG A 616 29.59 6.61 11.39
C ARG A 616 28.18 7.10 11.05
N ASP A 617 27.62 6.63 9.94
CA ASP A 617 26.29 7.05 9.49
C ASP A 617 25.20 6.51 10.40
N VAL A 618 25.34 5.25 10.84
CA VAL A 618 24.43 4.63 11.81
C VAL A 618 24.45 5.37 13.14
N GLU A 619 25.63 5.68 13.68
CA GLU A 619 25.72 6.37 14.97
C GLU A 619 25.09 7.77 14.90
N LYS A 620 25.36 8.51 13.83
CA LYS A 620 24.74 9.81 13.56
C LYS A 620 23.22 9.70 13.43
N ALA A 621 22.72 8.70 12.72
CA ALA A 621 21.29 8.47 12.53
C ALA A 621 20.58 8.11 13.86
N ARG A 622 21.23 7.32 14.72
CA ARG A 622 20.72 6.94 16.04
C ARG A 622 20.66 8.11 17.01
N ALA A 623 21.72 8.92 17.07
CA ALA A 623 21.75 10.12 17.90
C ALA A 623 20.69 11.16 17.51
N GLY A 624 20.26 11.16 16.23
CA GLY A 624 19.25 12.06 15.69
C GLY A 624 17.80 11.54 15.75
N GLN A 625 17.49 10.48 16.51
CA GLN A 625 16.14 9.92 16.54
C GLN A 625 15.12 10.88 17.20
N VAL A 626 14.04 11.14 16.47
CA VAL A 626 12.99 12.08 16.85
C VAL A 626 11.62 11.42 16.81
N MET A 627 10.79 11.69 17.81
CA MET A 627 9.35 11.45 17.77
C MET A 627 8.64 12.73 17.35
N ALA A 628 8.08 12.74 16.14
CA ALA A 628 7.25 13.83 15.66
C ALA A 628 5.85 13.74 16.29
N LEU A 629 5.40 14.82 16.93
CA LEU A 629 4.10 14.96 17.56
C LEU A 629 3.25 16.01 16.85
N ASP A 630 1.94 15.79 16.85
CA ASP A 630 0.96 16.63 16.17
C ASP A 630 0.20 17.52 17.16
N LEU A 631 -0.07 17.04 18.38
CA LEU A 631 -0.82 17.76 19.40
C LEU A 631 -0.19 17.61 20.79
N SER A 632 -0.40 18.59 21.66
CA SER A 632 -0.17 18.50 23.10
C SER A 632 -1.49 18.75 23.81
N LEU A 633 -1.86 17.87 24.74
CA LEU A 633 -3.16 17.84 25.38
C LEU A 633 -3.01 17.83 26.89
N ALA A 634 -3.89 18.58 27.57
CA ALA A 634 -4.20 18.27 28.95
C ALA A 634 -4.88 16.89 29.03
N PRO A 635 -4.74 16.14 30.13
CA PRO A 635 -5.38 14.82 30.31
C PRO A 635 -6.87 14.80 29.97
N GLY A 636 -7.60 15.87 30.32
CA GLY A 636 -9.00 16.04 29.96
C GLY A 636 -9.35 16.20 28.49
N GLY A 637 -8.36 16.42 27.61
CA GLY A 637 -8.53 16.52 26.17
C GLY A 637 -8.53 15.18 25.44
N LEU A 638 -8.20 14.08 26.12
CA LEU A 638 -8.38 12.73 25.57
C LEU A 638 -9.86 12.34 25.63
N THR A 639 -10.61 12.67 24.57
CA THR A 639 -12.04 12.38 24.47
C THR A 639 -12.41 11.63 23.19
N PRO A 640 -13.54 10.91 23.15
CA PRO A 640 -14.04 10.27 21.92
C PRO A 640 -14.16 11.24 20.73
N GLU A 641 -14.60 12.47 20.96
CA GLU A 641 -14.76 13.50 19.93
C GLU A 641 -13.41 13.91 19.31
N LEU A 642 -12.34 13.88 20.12
CA LEU A 642 -10.99 14.04 19.60
C LEU A 642 -10.66 12.87 18.67
N CYS A 643 -10.93 11.61 19.05
CA CYS A 643 -10.69 10.46 18.18
C CYS A 643 -11.36 10.62 16.82
N GLU A 644 -12.64 11.03 16.79
CA GLU A 644 -13.40 11.27 15.56
C GLU A 644 -12.76 12.38 14.71
N THR A 645 -12.37 13.49 15.34
CA THR A 645 -11.70 14.61 14.68
C THR A 645 -10.35 14.18 14.08
N LEU A 646 -9.59 13.36 14.80
CA LEU A 646 -8.34 12.79 14.29
C LEU A 646 -8.64 11.86 13.12
N GLU A 647 -9.55 10.90 13.23
CA GLU A 647 -9.83 9.95 12.13
C GLU A 647 -10.35 10.64 10.85
N ALA A 648 -11.02 11.79 10.95
CA ALA A 648 -11.43 12.61 9.80
C ALA A 648 -10.25 13.13 8.95
N ALA A 649 -9.04 13.24 9.50
CA ALA A 649 -7.84 13.61 8.75
C ALA A 649 -7.20 12.41 8.01
N GLY A 650 -7.70 11.20 8.23
CA GLY A 650 -7.31 9.99 7.51
C GLY A 650 -7.80 9.97 6.04
N PRO A 651 -7.65 8.84 5.32
CA PRO A 651 -7.01 7.60 5.76
C PRO A 651 -5.51 7.78 6.04
N TYR A 652 -4.99 6.98 6.95
CA TYR A 652 -3.60 7.04 7.38
C TYR A 652 -2.77 5.90 6.78
N GLY A 653 -1.50 6.19 6.49
CA GLY A 653 -0.57 5.25 5.88
C GLY A 653 0.83 5.86 5.72
N VAL A 654 1.64 5.27 4.86
CA VAL A 654 2.95 5.84 4.51
C VAL A 654 2.76 7.18 3.79
N GLY A 655 3.65 8.14 4.03
CA GLY A 655 3.48 9.53 3.59
C GLY A 655 2.42 10.34 4.38
N TRP A 656 1.50 9.68 5.09
CA TRP A 656 0.40 10.31 5.83
C TRP A 656 0.16 9.62 7.17
N PRO A 657 1.09 9.73 8.15
CA PRO A 657 1.01 8.97 9.39
C PRO A 657 -0.15 9.45 10.27
N ALA A 658 -0.73 8.52 11.02
CA ALA A 658 -1.72 8.85 12.06
C ALA A 658 -1.12 9.81 13.11
N PRO A 659 -1.93 10.74 13.62
CA PRO A 659 -1.47 11.77 14.54
C PRO A 659 -0.98 11.18 15.85
N ARG A 660 0.12 11.75 16.35
CA ARG A 660 0.64 11.47 17.68
C ARG A 660 0.37 12.64 18.59
N VAL A 661 0.01 12.35 19.83
CA VAL A 661 -0.27 13.35 20.84
C VAL A 661 0.71 13.19 22.00
N ALA A 662 1.12 14.29 22.62
CA ALA A 662 1.66 14.29 23.97
C ALA A 662 0.57 14.67 24.96
N VAL A 663 0.58 14.01 26.12
CA VAL A 663 -0.41 14.19 27.18
C VAL A 663 0.33 14.35 28.49
N GLY A 664 0.00 15.40 29.24
CA GLY A 664 0.48 15.58 30.60
C GLY A 664 0.79 17.03 30.98
N ALA A 665 1.46 17.27 32.10
CA ALA A 665 2.00 16.27 33.04
C ALA A 665 0.91 15.41 33.71
N VAL A 666 1.21 14.12 33.95
CA VAL A 666 0.34 13.16 34.65
C VAL A 666 1.06 12.44 35.77
N ARG A 667 0.30 11.91 36.73
CA ARG A 667 0.74 10.88 37.68
C ARG A 667 0.18 9.52 37.27
N ILE A 668 0.97 8.47 37.43
CA ILE A 668 0.51 7.10 37.19
C ILE A 668 -0.26 6.64 38.42
N VAL A 669 -1.54 6.32 38.23
CA VAL A 669 -2.44 5.79 39.27
C VAL A 669 -2.28 4.28 39.38
N LYS A 670 -2.14 3.60 38.24
CA LYS A 670 -1.99 2.16 38.16
C LYS A 670 -1.15 1.77 36.95
N ALA A 671 -0.29 0.76 37.09
CA ALA A 671 0.50 0.18 36.03
C ALA A 671 0.60 -1.34 36.22
N ASP A 672 0.19 -2.12 35.22
CA ASP A 672 0.31 -3.60 35.24
C ASP A 672 0.75 -4.13 33.87
N ILE A 673 1.26 -5.36 33.84
CA ILE A 673 1.38 -6.16 32.61
C ILE A 673 0.09 -6.93 32.37
N VAL A 674 -0.39 -6.93 31.13
CA VAL A 674 -1.55 -7.71 30.67
C VAL A 674 -1.17 -8.59 29.48
N GLY A 675 -1.76 -9.79 29.42
CA GLY A 675 -1.37 -10.79 28.42
C GLY A 675 0.06 -11.29 28.64
N LYS A 676 0.83 -11.40 27.55
CA LYS A 676 2.23 -11.86 27.60
C LYS A 676 3.20 -10.73 27.93
N ASP A 677 3.02 -9.56 27.32
CA ASP A 677 4.05 -8.50 27.29
C ASP A 677 3.49 -7.07 27.06
N HIS A 678 2.19 -6.82 27.29
CA HIS A 678 1.59 -5.48 27.11
C HIS A 678 1.57 -4.70 28.43
N LEU A 679 1.94 -3.42 28.41
CA LEU A 679 1.83 -2.52 29.57
C LEU A 679 0.48 -1.81 29.54
N ARG A 680 -0.30 -1.90 30.61
CA ARG A 680 -1.53 -1.14 30.80
C ARG A 680 -1.36 -0.13 31.93
N LEU A 681 -1.80 1.10 31.71
CA LEU A 681 -1.74 2.20 32.66
C LEU A 681 -3.10 2.85 32.88
N ILE A 682 -3.28 3.40 34.08
CA ILE A 682 -4.26 4.46 34.36
C ILE A 682 -3.45 5.67 34.81
N ALA A 683 -3.61 6.79 34.10
CA ALA A 683 -2.92 8.03 34.39
C ALA A 683 -3.94 9.12 34.76
N SER A 684 -3.54 10.05 35.63
CA SER A 684 -4.39 11.15 36.10
C SER A 684 -3.67 12.49 36.03
N GLY A 685 -4.38 13.51 35.58
CA GLY A 685 -3.93 14.89 35.49
C GLY A 685 -4.17 15.70 36.75
N ASN A 686 -3.60 16.91 36.78
CA ASN A 686 -3.93 17.91 37.80
C ASN A 686 -5.36 18.46 37.65
N ASP A 687 -6.01 18.23 36.50
CA ASP A 687 -7.41 18.55 36.22
C ASP A 687 -8.39 17.55 36.85
N GLY A 688 -7.88 16.55 37.57
CA GLY A 688 -8.68 15.49 38.21
C GLY A 688 -9.23 14.45 37.23
N ARG A 689 -8.94 14.58 35.93
CA ARG A 689 -9.38 13.63 34.91
C ARG A 689 -8.36 12.52 34.75
N SER A 690 -8.86 11.31 34.49
CA SER A 690 -8.03 10.12 34.27
C SER A 690 -8.35 9.47 32.93
N PHE A 691 -7.36 8.82 32.35
CA PHE A 691 -7.51 8.05 31.12
C PHE A 691 -6.74 6.73 31.20
N LYS A 692 -7.13 5.78 30.34
CA LYS A 692 -6.40 4.53 30.14
C LYS A 692 -5.32 4.71 29.08
N ALA A 693 -4.22 4.00 29.26
CA ALA A 693 -3.22 3.86 28.21
C ALA A 693 -2.72 2.41 28.10
N ILE A 694 -2.35 2.00 26.90
CA ILE A 694 -1.78 0.67 26.62
C ILE A 694 -0.56 0.79 25.70
N ALA A 695 0.55 0.15 26.07
CA ALA A 695 1.69 -0.05 25.19
C ALA A 695 1.82 -1.55 24.86
N PHE A 696 1.69 -1.90 23.57
CA PHE A 696 1.72 -3.29 23.14
C PHE A 696 3.17 -3.81 23.04
N ARG A 697 3.44 -5.00 23.59
CA ARG A 697 4.74 -5.69 23.50
C ARG A 697 5.89 -4.85 24.07
N ALA A 698 5.58 -4.08 25.10
CA ALA A 698 6.49 -3.12 25.69
C ALA A 698 7.06 -3.59 27.04
N GLY A 699 6.62 -4.74 27.58
CA GLY A 699 6.89 -5.15 28.95
C GLY A 699 8.36 -5.10 29.36
N GLU A 700 9.29 -5.45 28.46
CA GLU A 700 10.73 -5.48 28.73
C GLU A 700 11.46 -4.15 28.41
N THR A 701 10.75 -3.16 27.87
CA THR A 701 11.35 -1.88 27.50
C THR A 701 11.71 -1.03 28.72
N GLU A 702 12.73 -0.18 28.60
CA GLU A 702 13.11 0.79 29.63
C GLU A 702 11.93 1.68 30.05
N MET A 703 11.11 2.11 29.08
CA MET A 703 9.87 2.84 29.31
C MET A 703 8.92 2.06 30.23
N ALA A 704 8.59 0.81 29.90
CA ALA A 704 7.65 0.04 30.70
C ALA A 704 8.19 -0.29 32.09
N GLN A 705 9.46 -0.70 32.19
CA GLN A 705 10.11 -0.99 33.46
C GLN A 705 10.13 0.25 34.37
N THR A 706 10.37 1.43 33.80
CA THR A 706 10.31 2.71 34.53
C THR A 706 8.89 3.03 35.00
N LEU A 707 7.88 2.90 34.13
CA LEU A 707 6.50 3.21 34.48
C LEU A 707 5.90 2.19 35.47
N LEU A 708 6.34 0.94 35.45
CA LEU A 708 5.92 -0.08 36.42
C LEU A 708 6.54 0.15 37.79
N HIS A 709 7.86 0.35 37.85
CA HIS A 709 8.61 0.24 39.10
C HIS A 709 9.09 1.58 39.67
N ARG A 710 9.09 2.67 38.88
CA ARG A 710 9.69 3.96 39.25
C ARG A 710 8.74 5.15 39.08
N HIS A 711 7.43 4.92 39.13
CA HIS A 711 6.43 5.98 38.94
C HIS A 711 6.03 6.72 40.23
N GLN A 712 6.24 6.14 41.41
CA GLN A 712 5.78 6.71 42.68
C GLN A 712 6.43 8.07 42.95
N GLY A 713 5.60 9.08 43.27
CA GLY A 713 6.05 10.44 43.57
C GLY A 713 6.50 11.26 42.35
N ARG A 714 6.51 10.67 41.15
CA ARG A 714 7.00 11.30 39.91
C ARG A 714 5.87 11.72 38.99
N ARG A 715 6.19 12.62 38.06
CA ARG A 715 5.27 13.03 36.99
C ARG A 715 5.86 12.67 35.64
N PHE A 716 4.97 12.41 34.69
CA PHE A 716 5.33 11.99 33.35
C PHE A 716 4.59 12.81 32.29
N HIS A 717 5.24 12.99 31.16
CA HIS A 717 4.59 13.23 29.89
C HIS A 717 4.48 11.89 29.15
N LEU A 718 3.31 11.60 28.60
CA LEU A 718 3.04 10.38 27.83
C LEU A 718 2.81 10.76 26.37
N ALA A 719 3.35 10.01 25.42
CA ALA A 719 3.14 10.25 24.01
C ALA A 719 2.69 8.98 23.27
N GLY A 720 1.76 9.14 22.34
CA GLY A 720 1.14 8.00 21.68
C GLY A 720 0.07 8.39 20.69
N ARG A 721 -0.74 7.42 20.28
CA ARG A 721 -1.91 7.63 19.40
C ARG A 721 -3.18 7.52 20.21
N VAL A 722 -4.14 8.40 19.95
CA VAL A 722 -5.45 8.31 20.57
C VAL A 722 -6.29 7.32 19.79
N LYS A 723 -6.95 6.39 20.48
CA LYS A 723 -7.86 5.42 19.89
C LYS A 723 -9.15 5.36 20.69
N LEU A 724 -10.22 4.99 20.00
CA LEU A 724 -11.51 4.73 20.61
C LEU A 724 -11.50 3.31 21.19
N ASP A 725 -11.71 3.20 22.49
CA ASP A 725 -12.02 1.95 23.21
C ASP A 725 -13.54 1.76 23.18
N ASP A 726 -14.00 0.81 22.38
CA ASP A 726 -15.41 0.44 22.18
C ASP A 726 -15.82 -0.82 22.96
N TRP A 727 -14.96 -1.34 23.84
CA TRP A 727 -15.27 -2.54 24.64
C TRP A 727 -16.30 -2.29 25.76
N GLY A 728 -16.41 -1.03 26.21
CA GLY A 728 -17.33 -0.64 27.29
C GLY A 728 -18.72 -0.26 26.78
N ALA A 729 -19.67 -0.11 27.71
CA ALA A 729 -21.02 0.38 27.40
C ALA A 729 -21.05 1.82 26.86
N ARG A 730 -19.97 2.59 27.06
CA ARG A 730 -19.75 3.90 26.46
C ARG A 730 -18.35 3.93 25.84
N PRO A 731 -18.21 4.39 24.59
CA PRO A 731 -16.90 4.60 23.99
C PRO A 731 -16.05 5.55 24.84
N ALA A 732 -14.78 5.21 25.03
CA ALA A 732 -13.82 6.04 25.75
C ALA A 732 -12.57 6.26 24.90
N ALA A 733 -11.87 7.37 25.10
CA ALA A 733 -10.54 7.54 24.50
C ALA A 733 -9.50 6.78 25.32
N GLU A 734 -8.67 5.99 24.64
CA GLU A 734 -7.50 5.33 25.18
C GLU A 734 -6.23 5.82 24.46
N LEU A 735 -5.16 6.01 25.20
CA LEU A 735 -3.85 6.34 24.63
C LEU A 735 -3.09 5.04 24.32
N HIS A 736 -2.91 4.73 23.04
CA HIS A 736 -1.92 3.74 22.62
C HIS A 736 -0.53 4.35 22.81
N LEU A 737 0.09 4.04 23.94
CA LEU A 737 1.34 4.61 24.42
C LEU A 737 2.52 4.10 23.57
N GLU A 738 3.28 5.04 23.02
CA GLU A 738 4.49 4.77 22.23
C GLU A 738 5.77 5.29 22.89
N ASP A 739 5.66 6.30 23.76
CA ASP A 739 6.80 6.88 24.48
C ASP A 739 6.38 7.56 25.79
N ALA A 740 7.34 7.76 26.70
CA ALA A 740 7.13 8.56 27.90
C ALA A 740 8.40 9.32 28.28
N ALA A 741 8.23 10.41 29.00
CA ALA A 741 9.32 11.22 29.53
C ALA A 741 8.98 11.69 30.94
N PHE A 742 10.01 11.97 31.72
CA PHE A 742 9.85 12.63 33.01
C PHE A 742 9.37 14.07 32.81
N ALA A 743 8.48 14.52 33.69
CA ALA A 743 7.92 15.88 33.71
C ALA A 743 8.31 16.65 34.98
N ASP A 744 9.28 16.12 35.72
CA ASP A 744 9.79 16.62 36.99
C ASP A 744 11.20 17.21 36.86
#